data_AF-A0A9Q9T5B8-F1
#
_entry.id   AF-A0A9Q9T5B8-F1
#
_cell.length_a   1.000
_cell.length_b   1.000
_cell.length_c   1.000
_cell.angle_alpha   90.00
_cell.angle_beta   90.00
_cell.angle_gamma   90.00
#
_symmetry.space_group_name_H-M   'P 1'
#
loop_
_entity.id
_entity.type
_entity.pdbx_description
1 polymer ?
#
loop_
_entity_poly.entity_id
_entity_poly.type
_entity_poly.pdbx_seq_one_letter_code
_entity_poly.pdbx_strand_id
1 'polypeptide(L)'
;MFEHEWLPSLFRRIGYFYGQPAVVIAHWCGLYDLPRTFRDRLPNVLHPKATAGITGGLDCDPQLLQTTVMSHLAPDLVAIRPDGKPSQSHNWTRGGGTRYCPECLAERPGVFYTYWRTWWAFLCLKHHTPLRDDCPACSSPIIEANIMEVESRNPNQCHAALPFGGICGHTLTKSWPEAPVLDSSPAYRAQVALSKAWVETDRRRRVVDTSTLRGIAIALLGTRDIDLVSSLSDVPRDALEGLIEDTERIGTTPPRDALAMSALIGAAHRLATDPEPEVSATIRRITFSRPVRTTQELSGPGSASHLLEFWPGIGAPMRGRVLRALDGDLPDMQRLVHATAVSPGFAELIVAFEKPDPRIERTGWSWNTLALATEQPLTDVLIPPLMWPTWANPLGVDNITDPSALQRGLADALRVAGVGIEGGSERIAGIGRKLRPSMLGTPEQATAVLQQLGELAGWLRLNPSPINYVARRYLRWSGLLPEADWHLLSSSVGEHPGRGRRLLNAQRYAWLRLTAAGTRDLPQHLEFQLGSPDAANYTRFLTTMSAELQAAIDDYLTAWLPKHRMDGTFSEVGFVRAFEDEPLVWAPPRWRPSASPLAPELDDIDFTQLHDRVRAGEYALTHLAMDLQRSPRHVRWALAERPVRSGQPRTTIDWNSRLDYAEPFYN
;
A
#
# COMPACT_ATOMS: atom_id res chain seq x y z
N MET A 1 13.57 23.94 35.59
CA MET A 1 13.27 23.82 34.15
C MET A 1 12.27 22.70 33.99
N PHE A 2 11.27 22.83 33.11
CA PHE A 2 10.33 21.74 32.82
C PHE A 2 10.58 21.13 31.45
N GLU A 3 10.27 19.85 31.30
CA GLU A 3 10.35 19.15 30.02
C GLU A 3 9.40 19.80 29.01
N HIS A 4 9.89 20.00 27.79
CA HIS A 4 9.20 20.69 26.70
C HIS A 4 8.80 22.14 26.98
N GLU A 5 9.26 22.77 28.05
CA GLU A 5 9.07 24.21 28.28
C GLU A 5 9.79 25.00 27.19
N TRP A 6 9.10 25.88 26.47
CA TRP A 6 9.72 26.64 25.39
C TRP A 6 10.77 27.62 25.94
N LEU A 7 11.95 27.67 25.31
CA LEU A 7 13.12 28.36 25.83
C LEU A 7 12.86 29.83 26.20
N PRO A 8 12.27 30.69 25.34
CA PRO A 8 11.89 32.04 25.77
C PRO A 8 10.91 32.09 26.95
N SER A 9 9.98 31.13 27.07
CA SER A 9 9.08 31.02 28.22
C SER A 9 9.87 30.79 29.51
N LEU A 10 10.87 29.90 29.46
CA LEU A 10 11.78 29.64 30.58
C LEU A 10 12.49 30.92 31.03
N PHE A 11 13.07 31.68 30.09
CA PHE A 11 13.78 32.93 30.39
C PHE A 11 12.86 34.01 30.98
N ARG A 12 11.67 34.22 30.40
CA ARG A 12 10.66 35.16 30.93
C ARG A 12 10.22 34.74 32.33
N ARG A 13 9.94 33.45 32.55
CA ARG A 13 9.46 32.93 33.84
C ARG A 13 10.52 33.07 34.92
N ILE A 14 11.76 32.66 34.66
CA ILE A 14 12.87 32.83 35.61
C ILE A 14 13.04 34.31 35.92
N GLY A 15 13.17 35.17 34.90
CA GLY A 15 13.33 36.60 35.09
C GLY A 15 12.25 37.17 36.01
N TYR A 16 10.97 36.94 35.67
CA TYR A 16 9.85 37.45 36.45
C TYR A 16 9.90 37.06 37.94
N PHE A 17 10.15 35.77 38.24
CA PHE A 17 10.19 35.29 39.62
C PHE A 17 11.43 35.77 40.40
N TYR A 18 12.51 36.16 39.72
CA TYR A 18 13.67 36.82 40.32
C TYR A 18 13.58 38.36 40.28
N GLY A 19 12.47 38.93 39.82
CA GLY A 19 12.29 40.38 39.71
C GLY A 19 13.17 41.04 38.64
N GLN A 20 13.62 40.28 37.64
CA GLN A 20 14.52 40.72 36.57
C GLN A 20 13.89 40.55 35.18
N PRO A 21 14.23 41.39 34.20
CA PRO A 21 13.89 41.12 32.80
C PRO A 21 14.59 39.87 32.24
N ALA A 22 14.00 39.24 31.23
CA ALA A 22 14.58 38.05 30.59
C ALA A 22 16.00 38.30 30.05
N VAL A 23 16.27 39.51 29.54
CA VAL A 23 17.59 39.90 29.01
C VAL A 23 18.70 39.83 30.05
N VAL A 24 18.38 40.04 31.34
CA VAL A 24 19.37 39.94 32.43
C VAL A 24 19.75 38.48 32.65
N ILE A 25 18.77 37.58 32.61
CA ILE A 25 19.01 36.12 32.69
C ILE A 25 19.81 35.66 31.47
N ALA A 26 19.50 36.18 30.27
CA ALA A 26 20.24 35.91 29.05
C ALA A 26 21.70 36.38 29.12
N HIS A 27 21.95 37.55 29.73
CA HIS A 27 23.29 38.06 29.97
C HIS A 27 24.08 37.15 30.92
N TRP A 28 23.48 36.71 32.02
CA TRP A 28 24.10 35.76 32.95
C TRP A 28 24.45 34.43 32.27
N CYS A 29 23.59 33.94 31.37
CA CYS A 29 23.87 32.75 30.57
C CYS A 29 24.89 32.96 29.44
N GLY A 30 25.56 34.12 29.35
CA GLY A 30 26.53 34.44 28.30
C GLY A 30 25.93 34.56 26.90
N LEU A 31 24.62 34.73 26.78
CA LEU A 31 23.95 34.79 25.47
C LEU A 31 24.12 36.15 24.79
N TYR A 32 24.43 37.21 25.54
CA TYR A 32 24.57 38.56 24.99
C TYR A 32 25.74 38.69 24.00
N ASP A 33 26.80 37.91 24.22
CA ASP A 33 28.02 37.91 23.41
C ASP A 33 27.85 37.16 22.08
N LEU A 34 26.72 36.48 21.90
CA LEU A 34 26.38 35.81 20.65
C LEU A 34 25.91 36.84 19.61
N PRO A 35 26.31 36.68 18.33
CA PRO A 35 25.80 37.53 17.26
C PRO A 35 24.27 37.51 17.22
N ARG A 36 23.66 38.66 16.91
CA ARG A 36 22.19 38.82 16.86
C ARG A 36 21.50 37.74 16.02
N THR A 37 22.08 37.38 14.88
CA THR A 37 21.58 36.33 13.99
C THR A 37 21.46 34.96 14.65
N PHE A 38 22.33 34.64 15.62
CA PHE A 38 22.24 33.41 16.41
C PHE A 38 21.19 33.53 17.51
N ARG A 39 21.16 34.66 18.22
CA ARG A 39 20.18 34.92 19.30
C ARG A 39 18.74 34.80 18.80
N ASP A 40 18.45 35.36 17.63
CA ASP A 40 17.13 35.33 17.01
C ASP A 40 16.66 33.90 16.65
N ARG A 41 17.58 32.92 16.58
CA ARG A 41 17.30 31.51 16.24
C ARG A 41 17.21 30.59 17.45
N LEU A 42 17.66 31.04 18.62
CA LEU A 42 17.67 30.24 19.86
C LEU A 42 16.30 29.62 20.23
N PRO A 43 15.15 30.26 19.98
CA PRO A 43 13.87 29.62 20.24
C PRO A 43 13.61 28.36 19.39
N ASN A 44 14.32 28.22 18.27
CA ASN A 44 14.13 27.15 17.31
C ASN A 44 15.27 26.13 17.30
N VAL A 45 16.52 26.56 17.46
CA VAL A 45 17.71 25.70 17.36
C VAL A 45 18.73 26.10 18.42
N LEU A 46 19.21 25.12 19.20
CA LEU A 46 20.29 25.33 20.15
C LEU A 46 21.65 25.35 19.44
N HIS A 47 22.47 26.34 19.78
CA HIS A 47 23.87 26.41 19.38
C HIS A 47 24.76 25.85 20.51
N PRO A 48 25.89 25.16 20.23
CA PRO A 48 26.75 24.59 21.27
C PRO A 48 27.21 25.61 22.33
N LYS A 49 27.64 26.81 21.91
CA LYS A 49 28.02 27.89 22.84
C LYS A 49 26.86 28.36 23.72
N ALA A 50 25.65 28.49 23.15
CA ALA A 50 24.47 28.86 23.92
C ALA A 50 24.08 27.74 24.89
N THR A 51 24.20 26.48 24.48
CA THR A 51 23.94 25.30 25.30
C THR A 51 24.86 25.30 26.53
N ALA A 52 26.17 25.48 26.34
CA ALA A 52 27.14 25.56 27.44
C ALA A 52 26.85 26.74 28.38
N GLY A 53 26.53 27.91 27.84
CA GLY A 53 26.20 29.10 28.64
C GLY A 53 24.91 28.95 29.46
N ILE A 54 23.86 28.38 28.87
CA ILE A 54 22.58 28.16 29.55
C ILE A 54 22.71 27.07 30.63
N THR A 55 23.35 25.95 30.30
CA THR A 55 23.54 24.83 31.24
C THR A 55 24.40 25.24 32.43
N GLY A 56 25.48 25.98 32.21
CA GLY A 56 26.30 26.52 33.30
C GLY A 56 25.64 27.66 34.08
N GLY A 57 24.91 28.55 33.42
CA GLY A 57 24.27 29.71 34.05
C GLY A 57 23.00 29.38 34.84
N LEU A 58 22.22 28.41 34.38
CA LEU A 58 20.95 27.99 35.01
C LEU A 58 21.06 26.67 35.79
N ASP A 59 22.25 26.05 35.82
CA ASP A 59 22.51 24.73 36.43
C ASP A 59 21.48 23.69 36.00
N CYS A 60 21.38 23.46 34.69
CA CYS A 60 20.32 22.65 34.11
C CYS A 60 20.84 21.51 33.21
N ASP A 61 20.12 20.39 33.20
CA ASP A 61 20.47 19.23 32.39
C ASP A 61 20.47 19.57 30.88
N PRO A 62 21.58 19.34 30.15
CA PRO A 62 21.66 19.54 28.71
C PRO A 62 20.62 18.74 27.91
N GLN A 63 20.24 17.53 28.34
CA GLN A 63 19.25 16.72 27.63
C GLN A 63 17.86 17.34 27.75
N LEU A 64 17.47 17.73 28.96
CA LEU A 64 16.23 18.45 29.20
C LEU A 64 16.18 19.80 28.45
N LEU A 65 17.31 20.51 28.36
CA LEU A 65 17.41 21.76 27.59
C LEU A 65 17.12 21.55 26.10
N GLN A 66 17.52 20.42 25.49
CA GLN A 66 17.19 20.13 24.09
C GLN A 66 15.68 20.12 23.84
N THR A 67 14.88 19.69 24.81
CA THR A 67 13.41 19.62 24.67
C THR A 67 12.74 21.01 24.60
N THR A 68 13.47 22.08 24.94
CA THR A 68 12.95 23.46 25.06
C THR A 68 12.94 24.25 23.76
N VAL A 69 13.48 23.71 22.66
CA VAL A 69 13.54 24.37 21.35
C VAL A 69 12.76 23.62 20.28
N MET A 70 12.32 24.35 19.25
CA MET A 70 11.45 23.77 18.21
C MET A 70 12.10 22.63 17.42
N SER A 71 13.42 22.63 17.23
CA SER A 71 14.14 21.59 16.46
C SER A 71 14.14 20.22 17.12
N HIS A 72 13.69 20.12 18.37
CA HIS A 72 13.47 18.83 19.03
C HIS A 72 12.22 18.11 18.50
N LEU A 73 11.26 18.86 17.95
CA LEU A 73 10.06 18.28 17.37
C LEU A 73 10.36 17.70 15.99
N ALA A 74 9.58 16.69 15.61
CA ALA A 74 9.71 16.05 14.32
C ALA A 74 9.53 17.05 13.16
N PRO A 75 10.37 16.99 12.09
CA PRO A 75 10.37 17.99 11.01
C PRO A 75 9.05 18.14 10.25
N ASP A 76 8.18 17.15 10.30
CA ASP A 76 6.86 17.19 9.67
C ASP A 76 5.86 18.04 10.46
N LEU A 77 6.06 18.20 11.77
CA LEU A 77 5.25 19.10 12.60
C LEU A 77 5.76 20.54 12.49
N VAL A 78 7.08 20.71 12.45
CA VAL A 78 7.76 22.00 12.36
C VAL A 78 9.01 21.87 11.50
N ALA A 79 8.92 22.32 10.25
CA ALA A 79 10.08 22.32 9.37
C ALA A 79 10.99 23.51 9.67
N ILE A 80 12.19 23.26 10.20
CA ILE A 80 13.21 24.29 10.43
C ILE A 80 14.19 24.31 9.24
N ARG A 81 14.34 25.47 8.62
CA ARG A 81 15.29 25.71 7.53
C ARG A 81 16.73 25.72 8.04
N PRO A 82 17.74 25.58 7.15
CA PRO A 82 19.15 25.71 7.53
C PRO A 82 19.51 27.05 8.21
N ASP A 83 18.73 28.10 7.97
CA ASP A 83 18.88 29.40 8.64
C ASP A 83 18.15 29.48 10.00
N GLY A 84 17.69 28.35 10.55
CA GLY A 84 17.04 28.26 11.87
C GLY A 84 15.63 28.86 11.95
N LYS A 85 15.04 29.22 10.80
CA LYS A 85 13.66 29.76 10.73
C LYS A 85 12.65 28.68 10.33
N PRO A 86 11.40 28.74 10.83
CA PRO A 86 10.34 27.84 10.38
C PRO A 86 9.98 28.07 8.91
N SER A 87 9.75 26.99 8.16
CA SER A 87 9.29 27.01 6.77
C SER A 87 7.77 26.92 6.71
N GLN A 88 7.08 28.06 6.74
CA GLN A 88 5.60 28.11 6.75
C GLN A 88 4.93 27.44 5.54
N SER A 89 5.63 27.35 4.40
CA SER A 89 5.16 26.64 3.21
C SER A 89 5.11 25.12 3.38
N HIS A 90 5.75 24.57 4.41
CA HIS A 90 5.84 23.13 4.63
C HIS A 90 4.83 22.68 5.69
N ASN A 91 3.92 21.78 5.30
CA ASN A 91 3.02 21.01 6.16
C ASN A 91 2.35 21.77 7.32
N TRP A 92 1.83 22.98 7.04
CA TRP A 92 1.26 23.85 8.07
C TRP A 92 2.20 24.07 9.26
N THR A 93 3.47 24.37 8.96
CA THR A 93 4.42 24.83 9.99
C THR A 93 3.98 26.22 10.46
N ARG A 94 3.68 26.35 11.76
CA ARG A 94 3.36 27.65 12.37
C ARG A 94 4.62 28.52 12.39
N GLY A 95 4.51 29.75 11.89
CA GLY A 95 5.61 30.71 11.90
C GLY A 95 5.83 31.39 13.26
N GLY A 96 4.74 31.68 13.96
CA GLY A 96 4.72 32.35 15.25
C GLY A 96 3.35 32.25 15.93
N GLY A 97 3.30 32.69 17.18
CA GLY A 97 2.18 32.51 18.10
C GLY A 97 2.28 31.23 18.92
N THR A 98 1.52 31.18 20.01
CA THR A 98 1.44 30.03 20.91
C THR A 98 0.01 29.81 21.34
N ARG A 99 -0.30 28.54 21.61
CA ARG A 99 -1.49 28.13 22.35
C ARG A 99 -1.19 28.00 23.84
N TYR A 100 -2.24 27.89 24.65
CA TYR A 100 -2.09 27.52 26.07
C TYR A 100 -3.34 26.86 26.64
N CYS A 101 -3.16 26.14 27.76
CA CYS A 101 -4.26 25.64 28.58
C CYS A 101 -4.30 26.46 29.89
N PRO A 102 -5.43 27.08 30.26
CA PRO A 102 -5.56 27.86 31.49
C PRO A 102 -5.20 27.06 32.76
N GLU A 103 -5.60 25.79 32.82
CA GLU A 103 -5.36 24.89 33.95
C GLU A 103 -3.88 24.50 34.07
N CYS A 104 -3.23 24.17 32.95
CA CYS A 104 -1.77 23.95 32.90
C CYS A 104 -1.00 25.18 33.38
N LEU A 105 -1.42 26.39 33.00
CA LEU A 105 -0.78 27.62 33.47
C LEU A 105 -1.08 27.90 34.96
N ALA A 106 -2.23 27.49 35.48
CA ALA A 106 -2.55 27.60 36.90
C ALA A 106 -1.68 26.65 37.74
N GLU A 107 -1.49 25.41 37.27
CA GLU A 107 -0.62 24.42 37.91
C GLU A 107 0.87 24.78 37.80
N ARG A 108 1.28 25.32 36.64
CA ARG A 108 2.66 25.70 36.33
C ARG A 108 2.72 27.13 35.77
N PRO A 109 2.70 28.14 36.65
CA PRO A 109 2.77 29.55 36.28
C PRO A 109 3.87 29.86 35.26
N GLY A 110 3.48 30.38 34.09
CA GLY A 110 4.37 30.87 33.04
C GLY A 110 5.06 29.80 32.20
N VAL A 111 4.62 28.54 32.26
CA VAL A 111 5.17 27.45 31.45
C VAL A 111 4.36 27.29 30.17
N PHE A 112 4.93 27.74 29.05
CA PHE A 112 4.40 27.48 27.71
C PHE A 112 5.22 26.37 27.05
N TYR A 113 4.55 25.36 26.49
CA TYR A 113 5.24 24.20 25.91
C TYR A 113 5.61 24.40 24.43
N THR A 114 6.69 23.76 23.98
CA THR A 114 7.15 23.80 22.58
C THR A 114 6.09 23.30 21.60
N TYR A 115 5.40 22.22 21.91
CA TYR A 115 4.35 21.67 21.05
C TYR A 115 3.13 22.59 20.90
N TRP A 116 2.83 23.46 21.88
CA TRP A 116 1.77 24.49 21.76
C TRP A 116 2.04 25.55 20.70
N ARG A 117 3.27 25.60 20.19
CA ARG A 117 3.66 26.48 19.07
C ARG A 117 3.42 25.84 17.72
N THR A 118 2.84 24.64 17.68
CA THR A 118 2.48 23.95 16.44
C THR A 118 0.97 24.09 16.18
N TRP A 119 0.55 24.05 14.92
CA TRP A 119 -0.87 23.93 14.59
C TRP A 119 -1.44 22.55 14.98
N TRP A 120 -0.57 21.57 15.18
CA TRP A 120 -0.85 20.17 15.50
C TRP A 120 -1.09 19.88 16.99
N ALA A 121 -0.93 20.89 17.86
CA ALA A 121 -1.38 20.84 19.24
C ALA A 121 -2.60 21.76 19.37
N PHE A 122 -3.78 21.18 19.49
CA PHE A 122 -5.06 21.89 19.59
C PHE A 122 -5.87 21.50 20.83
N LEU A 123 -5.50 20.41 21.51
CA LEU A 123 -6.17 19.94 22.72
C LEU A 123 -5.16 19.63 23.83
N CYS A 124 -5.48 20.01 25.06
CA CYS A 124 -4.73 19.62 26.25
C CYS A 124 -5.09 18.18 26.64
N LEU A 125 -4.17 17.23 26.46
CA LEU A 125 -4.41 15.84 26.87
C LEU A 125 -4.47 15.64 28.38
N LYS A 126 -3.98 16.60 29.17
CA LYS A 126 -4.04 16.53 30.65
C LYS A 126 -5.40 16.99 31.19
N HIS A 127 -5.95 18.05 30.62
CA HIS A 127 -7.17 18.72 31.10
C HIS A 127 -8.37 18.53 30.18
N HIS A 128 -8.19 17.82 29.06
CA HIS A 128 -9.24 17.43 28.13
C HIS A 128 -10.01 18.64 27.57
N THR A 129 -9.32 19.74 27.26
CA THR A 129 -9.93 20.98 26.74
C THR A 129 -9.18 21.47 25.50
N PRO A 130 -9.87 22.02 24.49
CA PRO A 130 -9.26 22.83 23.44
C PRO A 130 -8.29 23.87 24.02
N LEU A 131 -7.15 24.06 23.37
CA LEU A 131 -6.21 25.09 23.78
C LEU A 131 -6.72 26.48 23.38
N ARG A 132 -6.28 27.53 24.08
CA ARG A 132 -6.57 28.93 23.75
C ARG A 132 -5.49 29.49 22.83
N ASP A 133 -5.89 30.18 21.77
CA ASP A 133 -4.99 30.91 20.86
C ASP A 133 -4.90 32.42 21.17
N ASP A 134 -5.91 32.95 21.86
CA ASP A 134 -6.11 34.37 22.14
C ASP A 134 -6.49 34.63 23.60
N CYS A 135 -6.38 35.90 24.00
CA CYS A 135 -6.78 36.34 25.33
C CYS A 135 -8.31 36.43 25.43
N PRO A 136 -8.95 35.82 26.45
CA PRO A 136 -10.40 35.82 26.58
C PRO A 136 -11.02 37.20 26.84
N ALA A 137 -10.22 38.21 27.23
CA ALA A 137 -10.69 39.55 27.50
C ALA A 137 -10.54 40.52 26.32
N CYS A 138 -9.48 40.39 25.52
CA CYS A 138 -9.18 41.33 24.43
C CYS A 138 -9.10 40.68 23.05
N SER A 139 -9.32 39.37 22.95
CA SER A 139 -9.29 38.55 21.73
C SER A 139 -8.03 38.69 20.88
N SER A 140 -6.96 39.22 21.49
CA SER A 140 -5.67 39.39 20.83
C SER A 140 -4.85 38.12 20.98
N PRO A 141 -4.07 37.73 19.96
CA PRO A 141 -3.16 36.60 20.05
C PRO A 141 -2.20 36.75 21.23
N ILE A 142 -1.83 35.62 21.84
CA ILE A 142 -0.88 35.63 22.95
C ILE A 142 0.49 36.13 22.50
N ILE A 143 0.98 37.18 23.16
CA ILE A 143 2.31 37.74 22.92
C ILE A 143 3.37 36.79 23.47
N GLU A 144 4.11 36.20 22.54
CA GLU A 144 5.17 35.24 22.81
C GLU A 144 6.29 35.84 23.67
N ALA A 145 6.94 34.98 24.45
CA ALA A 145 8.17 35.32 25.16
C ALA A 145 9.35 35.51 24.21
N ASN A 146 10.24 36.43 24.58
CA ASN A 146 11.50 36.68 23.92
C ASN A 146 12.63 36.70 24.97
N ILE A 147 13.72 35.99 24.68
CA ILE A 147 14.90 35.87 25.56
C ILE A 147 15.54 37.25 25.84
N MET A 148 15.35 38.21 24.95
CA MET A 148 15.91 39.56 25.01
C MET A 148 14.92 40.61 25.54
N GLU A 149 13.87 40.21 26.26
CA GLU A 149 12.93 41.16 26.88
C GLU A 149 13.63 42.05 27.92
N VAL A 150 13.47 43.36 27.75
CA VAL A 150 14.04 44.40 28.63
C VAL A 150 13.09 44.79 29.78
N GLU A 151 11.83 44.38 29.71
CA GLU A 151 10.83 44.58 30.75
C GLU A 151 10.58 43.27 31.50
N SER A 152 10.37 43.35 32.82
CA SER A 152 9.89 42.21 33.60
C SER A 152 8.40 42.04 33.40
N ARG A 153 8.01 41.02 32.63
CA ARG A 153 6.61 40.75 32.26
C ARG A 153 6.08 39.53 33.01
N ASN A 154 4.92 39.68 33.66
CA ASN A 154 4.25 38.55 34.30
C ASN A 154 3.83 37.52 33.24
N PRO A 155 4.36 36.28 33.25
CA PRO A 155 4.11 35.32 32.19
C PRO A 155 2.67 34.77 32.17
N ASN A 156 1.88 35.01 33.22
CA ASN A 156 0.47 34.60 33.30
C ASN A 156 -0.53 35.71 32.94
N GLN A 157 -0.06 36.85 32.41
CA GLN A 157 -0.91 37.96 32.00
C GLN A 157 -0.82 38.22 30.50
N CYS A 158 -1.91 38.74 29.93
CA CYS A 158 -1.93 39.20 28.57
C CYS A 158 -1.13 40.50 28.42
N HIS A 159 -0.19 40.52 27.47
CA HIS A 159 0.64 41.69 27.15
C HIS A 159 0.29 42.31 25.81
N ALA A 160 -0.89 42.00 25.26
CA ALA A 160 -1.36 42.63 24.03
C ALA A 160 -1.58 44.13 24.26
N ALA A 161 -1.11 44.94 23.31
CA ALA A 161 -1.36 46.38 23.28
C ALA A 161 -2.83 46.62 22.93
N LEU A 162 -3.48 47.52 23.68
CA LEU A 162 -4.87 47.89 23.41
C LEU A 162 -4.94 49.04 22.38
N PRO A 163 -6.00 49.12 21.55
CA PRO A 163 -6.14 50.14 20.52
C PRO A 163 -6.05 51.59 21.04
N PHE A 164 -6.48 51.82 22.28
CA PHE A 164 -6.54 53.15 22.91
C PHE A 164 -5.36 53.41 23.87
N GLY A 165 -4.30 52.61 23.79
CA GLY A 165 -3.12 52.70 24.65
C GLY A 165 -3.19 51.76 25.87
N GLY A 166 -2.00 51.44 26.41
CA GLY A 166 -1.84 50.49 27.50
C GLY A 166 -1.77 49.02 27.05
N ILE A 167 -1.66 48.12 28.03
CA ILE A 167 -1.65 46.67 27.83
C ILE A 167 -2.90 46.04 28.47
N CYS A 168 -3.35 44.91 27.94
CA CYS A 168 -4.55 44.23 28.43
C CYS A 168 -4.45 43.81 29.91
N GLY A 169 -3.35 43.17 30.32
CA GLY A 169 -3.14 42.76 31.72
C GLY A 169 -4.04 41.63 32.24
N HIS A 170 -4.95 41.11 31.41
CA HIS A 170 -5.86 40.03 31.81
C HIS A 170 -5.10 38.78 32.27
N THR A 171 -5.56 38.15 33.35
CA THR A 171 -4.93 36.92 33.86
C THR A 171 -5.35 35.74 32.99
N LEU A 172 -4.40 35.11 32.30
CA LEU A 172 -4.66 34.06 31.31
C LEU A 172 -5.32 32.81 31.91
N THR A 173 -5.12 32.55 33.21
CA THR A 173 -5.77 31.45 33.94
C THR A 173 -7.24 31.72 34.25
N LYS A 174 -7.71 32.97 34.16
CA LYS A 174 -9.11 33.35 34.32
C LYS A 174 -9.80 33.30 32.95
N SER A 175 -10.25 32.12 32.57
CA SER A 175 -11.00 31.88 31.33
C SER A 175 -12.41 31.35 31.65
N TRP A 176 -13.27 31.24 30.63
CA TRP A 176 -14.55 30.56 30.78
C TRP A 176 -14.35 29.04 30.84
N PRO A 177 -15.14 28.31 31.65
CA PRO A 177 -15.06 26.86 31.69
C PRO A 177 -15.54 26.27 30.36
N GLU A 178 -14.84 25.26 29.86
CA GLU A 178 -15.28 24.44 28.73
C GLU A 178 -15.68 23.05 29.21
N ALA A 179 -16.64 22.45 28.50
CA ALA A 179 -16.95 21.05 28.70
C ALA A 179 -15.72 20.21 28.32
N PRO A 180 -15.35 19.20 29.13
CA PRO A 180 -14.24 18.34 28.80
C PRO A 180 -14.54 17.52 27.55
N VAL A 181 -13.55 17.41 26.67
CA VAL A 181 -13.56 16.59 25.48
C VAL A 181 -13.37 15.13 25.88
N LEU A 182 -14.32 14.29 25.49
CA LEU A 182 -14.30 12.87 25.82
C LEU A 182 -13.17 12.13 25.10
N ASP A 183 -12.61 11.12 25.76
CA ASP A 183 -11.54 10.28 25.21
C ASP A 183 -11.94 9.52 23.95
N SER A 184 -13.24 9.22 23.83
CA SER A 184 -13.84 8.58 22.65
C SER A 184 -13.95 9.52 21.45
N SER A 185 -13.85 10.84 21.65
CA SER A 185 -14.03 11.82 20.57
C SER A 185 -12.94 11.66 19.50
N PRO A 186 -13.26 11.91 18.22
CA PRO A 186 -12.27 11.93 17.13
C PRO A 186 -11.13 12.91 17.40
N ALA A 187 -11.43 14.09 17.96
CA ALA A 187 -10.44 15.12 18.28
C ALA A 187 -9.41 14.64 19.32
N TYR A 188 -9.86 14.00 20.41
CA TYR A 188 -8.96 13.47 21.43
C TYR A 188 -8.07 12.36 20.87
N ARG A 189 -8.65 11.38 20.16
CA ARG A 189 -7.91 10.29 19.52
C ARG A 189 -6.84 10.81 18.55
N ALA A 190 -7.17 11.84 17.76
CA ALA A 190 -6.23 12.49 16.87
C ALA A 190 -5.09 13.20 17.63
N GLN A 191 -5.40 13.94 18.70
CA GLN A 191 -4.38 14.61 19.52
C GLN A 191 -3.45 13.59 20.20
N VAL A 192 -3.96 12.47 20.70
CA VAL A 192 -3.17 11.36 21.26
C VAL A 192 -2.23 10.78 20.21
N ALA A 193 -2.74 10.48 19.01
CA ALA A 193 -1.93 9.94 17.91
C ALA A 193 -0.79 10.91 17.52
N LEU A 194 -1.08 12.21 17.42
CA LEU A 194 -0.10 13.24 17.12
C LEU A 194 0.94 13.41 18.24
N SER A 195 0.53 13.32 19.51
CA SER A 195 1.46 13.47 20.64
C SER A 195 2.57 12.41 20.65
N LYS A 196 2.25 11.18 20.27
CA LYS A 196 3.23 10.10 20.10
C LYS A 196 4.21 10.38 18.96
N ALA A 197 3.81 11.19 17.98
CA ALA A 197 4.62 11.54 16.82
C ALA A 197 5.48 12.80 17.03
N TRP A 198 5.40 13.48 18.18
CA TRP A 198 6.12 14.74 18.43
C TRP A 198 7.64 14.59 18.32
N VAL A 199 8.20 13.46 18.75
CA VAL A 199 9.65 13.20 18.73
C VAL A 199 10.00 11.98 17.86
N GLU A 200 9.03 11.10 17.54
CA GLU A 200 9.26 9.95 16.67
C GLU A 200 9.47 10.40 15.21
N THR A 201 10.70 10.35 14.73
CA THR A 201 11.06 10.76 13.37
C THR A 201 10.85 9.67 12.32
N ASP A 202 10.74 8.40 12.72
CA ASP A 202 10.46 7.30 11.78
C ASP A 202 8.98 7.26 11.41
N ARG A 203 8.67 7.76 10.20
CA ARG A 203 7.31 7.76 9.65
C ARG A 203 6.69 6.36 9.61
N ARG A 204 7.49 5.30 9.47
CA ARG A 204 6.99 3.91 9.39
C ARG A 204 6.33 3.42 10.68
N ARG A 205 6.62 4.07 11.80
CA ARG A 205 6.09 3.73 13.12
C ARG A 205 4.79 4.46 13.45
N ARG A 206 4.36 5.39 12.59
CA ARG A 206 3.18 6.22 12.81
C ARG A 206 1.95 5.56 12.20
N VAL A 207 0.80 5.75 12.86
CA VAL A 207 -0.49 5.23 12.37
C VAL A 207 -0.96 6.05 11.17
N VAL A 208 -0.88 7.39 11.25
CA VAL A 208 -1.19 8.31 10.15
C VAL A 208 -0.18 9.44 10.15
N ASP A 209 0.39 9.74 8.97
CA ASP A 209 1.30 10.87 8.80
C ASP A 209 0.56 12.21 8.83
N THR A 210 1.22 13.24 9.36
CA THR A 210 0.69 14.62 9.40
C THR A 210 0.41 15.17 8.00
N SER A 211 1.20 14.82 6.98
CA SER A 211 0.93 15.20 5.59
C SER A 211 -0.37 14.58 5.07
N THR A 212 -0.70 13.36 5.51
CA THR A 212 -1.96 12.70 5.18
C THR A 212 -3.13 13.38 5.89
N LEU A 213 -3.00 13.66 7.19
CA LEU A 213 -4.02 14.42 7.93
C LEU A 213 -4.26 15.80 7.30
N ARG A 214 -3.19 16.51 6.93
CA ARG A 214 -3.26 17.77 6.18
C ARG A 214 -4.01 17.59 4.86
N GLY A 215 -3.66 16.58 4.06
CA GLY A 215 -4.28 16.33 2.77
C GLY A 215 -5.79 16.07 2.87
N ILE A 216 -6.20 15.26 3.85
CA ILE A 216 -7.61 14.99 4.15
C ILE A 216 -8.31 16.26 4.64
N ALA A 217 -7.68 17.02 5.54
CA ALA A 217 -8.21 18.28 6.04
C ALA A 217 -8.42 19.31 4.91
N ILE A 218 -7.49 19.38 3.96
CA ILE A 218 -7.64 20.21 2.75
C ILE A 218 -8.84 19.72 1.91
N ALA A 219 -8.97 18.41 1.69
CA ALA A 219 -10.10 17.83 0.96
C ALA A 219 -11.44 18.24 1.60
N LEU A 220 -11.56 18.06 2.93
CA LEU A 220 -12.69 18.48 3.75
C LEU A 220 -12.99 19.99 3.63
N LEU A 221 -11.99 20.86 3.82
CA LEU A 221 -12.20 22.31 3.67
C LEU A 221 -12.69 22.69 2.27
N GLY A 222 -12.31 21.92 1.25
CA GLY A 222 -12.75 22.21 -0.11
C GLY A 222 -14.19 21.82 -0.41
N THR A 223 -14.87 21.05 0.44
CA THR A 223 -16.31 20.82 0.30
C THR A 223 -17.13 22.03 0.73
N ARG A 224 -16.54 22.93 1.56
CA ARG A 224 -17.23 24.06 2.21
C ARG A 224 -18.49 23.63 2.98
N ASP A 225 -18.43 22.42 3.56
CA ASP A 225 -19.54 21.78 4.25
C ASP A 225 -19.21 21.66 5.75
N ILE A 226 -19.62 22.67 6.52
CA ILE A 226 -19.38 22.72 7.97
C ILE A 226 -20.15 21.63 8.71
N ASP A 227 -21.32 21.23 8.20
CA ASP A 227 -22.14 20.17 8.80
C ASP A 227 -21.43 18.82 8.69
N LEU A 228 -20.72 18.59 7.58
CA LEU A 228 -19.89 17.41 7.42
C LEU A 228 -18.72 17.37 8.43
N VAL A 229 -18.03 18.50 8.65
CA VAL A 229 -16.94 18.57 9.64
C VAL A 229 -17.49 18.38 11.05
N SER A 230 -18.62 19.02 11.38
CA SER A 230 -19.34 18.85 12.65
C SER A 230 -19.68 17.38 12.90
N SER A 231 -20.33 16.73 11.94
CA SER A 231 -20.71 15.31 12.01
C SER A 231 -19.51 14.37 12.19
N LEU A 232 -18.41 14.57 11.46
CA LEU A 232 -17.26 13.67 11.52
C LEU A 232 -16.44 13.85 12.80
N SER A 233 -16.46 15.05 13.39
CA SER A 233 -15.67 15.40 14.56
C SER A 233 -16.41 15.27 15.89
N ASP A 234 -17.73 15.10 15.84
CA ASP A 234 -18.65 15.17 16.98
C ASP A 234 -18.62 16.55 17.70
N VAL A 235 -18.24 17.62 16.98
CA VAL A 235 -18.28 19.00 17.49
C VAL A 235 -19.53 19.72 16.95
N PRO A 236 -20.34 20.37 17.80
CA PRO A 236 -21.56 21.07 17.36
C PRO A 236 -21.30 22.11 16.26
N ARG A 237 -22.21 22.18 15.27
CA ARG A 237 -22.11 23.11 14.13
C ARG A 237 -22.01 24.57 14.56
N ASP A 238 -22.84 24.97 15.52
CA ASP A 238 -22.90 26.32 16.08
C ASP A 238 -21.58 26.72 16.76
N ALA A 239 -20.86 25.76 17.35
CA ALA A 239 -19.54 25.99 17.92
C ALA A 239 -18.44 26.18 16.87
N LEU A 240 -18.66 25.74 15.61
CA LEU A 240 -17.69 25.89 14.51
C LEU A 240 -17.98 27.10 13.62
N GLU A 241 -19.18 27.66 13.70
CA GLU A 241 -19.63 28.74 12.84
C GLU A 241 -18.73 29.99 12.99
N GLY A 242 -18.17 30.45 11.88
CA GLY A 242 -17.22 31.58 11.86
C GLY A 242 -15.78 31.23 12.28
N LEU A 243 -15.51 30.02 12.78
CA LEU A 243 -14.14 29.60 13.14
C LEU A 243 -13.37 28.95 11.98
N ILE A 244 -14.09 28.40 11.00
CA ILE A 244 -13.51 27.90 9.75
C ILE A 244 -13.65 29.00 8.69
N GLU A 245 -12.55 29.74 8.47
CA GLU A 245 -12.51 30.87 7.55
C GLU A 245 -12.64 30.41 6.07
N ASP A 246 -13.50 31.09 5.31
CA ASP A 246 -13.54 30.95 3.86
C ASP A 246 -12.30 31.60 3.23
N THR A 247 -11.39 30.77 2.73
CA THR A 247 -10.15 31.23 2.08
C THR A 247 -10.25 31.13 0.56
N GLU A 248 -9.72 32.12 -0.16
CA GLU A 248 -9.64 32.07 -1.63
C GLU A 248 -8.78 30.88 -2.13
N ARG A 249 -7.72 30.56 -1.37
CA ARG A 249 -6.83 29.42 -1.60
C ARG A 249 -6.97 28.38 -0.49
N ILE A 250 -7.84 27.41 -0.72
CA ILE A 250 -8.10 26.32 0.22
C ILE A 250 -6.80 25.59 0.57
N GLY A 251 -6.52 25.46 1.87
CA GLY A 251 -5.43 24.63 2.36
C GLY A 251 -4.05 25.30 2.45
N THR A 252 -3.91 26.58 2.08
CA THR A 252 -2.66 27.32 2.31
C THR A 252 -2.45 27.62 3.79
N THR A 253 -3.52 27.96 4.49
CA THR A 253 -3.50 28.29 5.92
C THR A 253 -4.42 27.32 6.67
N PRO A 254 -3.98 26.72 7.78
CA PRO A 254 -4.86 25.96 8.66
C PRO A 254 -5.84 26.89 9.39
N PRO A 255 -6.99 26.37 9.90
CA PRO A 255 -7.78 27.09 10.89
C PRO A 255 -6.90 27.61 12.03
N ARG A 256 -7.12 28.87 12.43
CA ARG A 256 -6.33 29.50 13.51
C ARG A 256 -6.79 29.03 14.87
N ASP A 257 -8.11 28.96 15.05
CA ASP A 257 -8.74 28.55 16.29
C ASP A 257 -8.46 27.06 16.60
N ALA A 258 -8.17 26.77 17.87
CA ALA A 258 -7.85 25.42 18.30
C ALA A 258 -9.06 24.47 18.25
N LEU A 259 -10.26 24.94 18.56
CA LEU A 259 -11.47 24.13 18.45
C LEU A 259 -11.74 23.76 16.99
N ALA A 260 -11.64 24.72 16.07
CA ALA A 260 -11.76 24.46 14.63
C ALA A 260 -10.67 23.50 14.12
N MET A 261 -9.42 23.66 14.56
CA MET A 261 -8.34 22.71 14.26
C MET A 261 -8.65 21.31 14.81
N SER A 262 -9.16 21.23 16.04
CA SER A 262 -9.50 19.96 16.68
C SER A 262 -10.60 19.22 15.95
N ALA A 263 -11.63 19.94 15.48
CA ALA A 263 -12.71 19.38 14.70
C ALA A 263 -12.21 18.87 13.34
N LEU A 264 -11.47 19.72 12.62
CA LEU A 264 -10.97 19.38 11.29
C LEU A 264 -10.00 18.19 11.31
N ILE A 265 -9.06 18.17 12.25
CA ILE A 265 -8.09 17.07 12.37
C ILE A 265 -8.73 15.82 12.99
N GLY A 266 -9.68 15.97 13.91
CA GLY A 266 -10.49 14.85 14.40
C GLY A 266 -11.26 14.16 13.28
N ALA A 267 -11.95 14.94 12.44
CA ALA A 267 -12.63 14.44 11.25
C ALA A 267 -11.64 13.77 10.26
N ALA A 268 -10.48 14.39 10.02
CA ALA A 268 -9.46 13.83 9.14
C ALA A 268 -8.89 12.50 9.66
N HIS A 269 -8.63 12.41 10.96
CA HIS A 269 -8.18 11.19 11.60
C HIS A 269 -9.22 10.08 11.47
N ARG A 270 -10.50 10.40 11.70
CA ARG A 270 -11.63 9.47 11.53
C ARG A 270 -11.65 8.85 10.12
N LEU A 271 -11.57 9.70 9.09
CA LEU A 271 -11.53 9.23 7.69
C LEU A 271 -10.30 8.37 7.38
N ALA A 272 -9.21 8.55 8.10
CA ALA A 272 -7.98 7.77 7.93
C ALA A 272 -7.97 6.45 8.71
N THR A 273 -8.67 6.36 9.86
CA THR A 273 -8.50 5.24 10.81
C THR A 273 -9.74 4.42 11.10
N ASP A 274 -10.95 4.95 10.95
CA ASP A 274 -12.17 4.16 11.18
C ASP A 274 -12.26 3.01 10.15
N PRO A 275 -13.14 2.02 10.31
CA PRO A 275 -13.33 0.98 9.29
C PRO A 275 -13.73 1.57 7.92
N GLU A 276 -13.16 1.08 6.82
CA GLU A 276 -13.45 1.63 5.49
C GLU A 276 -14.95 1.63 5.11
N PRO A 277 -15.74 0.58 5.41
CA PRO A 277 -17.16 0.56 5.09
C PRO A 277 -17.95 1.72 5.74
N GLU A 278 -17.53 2.19 6.91
CA GLU A 278 -18.22 3.26 7.65
C GLU A 278 -18.01 4.65 7.05
N VAL A 279 -16.89 4.87 6.36
CA VAL A 279 -16.54 6.20 5.81
C VAL A 279 -16.54 6.25 4.29
N SER A 280 -16.67 5.11 3.59
CA SER A 280 -16.55 5.03 2.13
C SER A 280 -17.51 6.00 1.42
N ALA A 281 -18.78 6.02 1.83
CA ALA A 281 -19.78 6.96 1.30
C ALA A 281 -19.39 8.43 1.53
N THR A 282 -18.79 8.73 2.68
CA THR A 282 -18.33 10.08 3.03
C THR A 282 -17.12 10.50 2.19
N ILE A 283 -16.14 9.62 2.00
CA ILE A 283 -14.98 9.87 1.13
C ILE A 283 -15.43 10.11 -0.31
N ARG A 284 -16.38 9.29 -0.81
CA ARG A 284 -16.98 9.49 -2.13
C ARG A 284 -17.67 10.85 -2.22
N ARG A 285 -18.49 11.23 -1.24
CA ARG A 285 -19.12 12.56 -1.16
C ARG A 285 -18.08 13.69 -1.23
N ILE A 286 -17.06 13.65 -0.38
CA ILE A 286 -15.99 14.68 -0.34
C ILE A 286 -15.34 14.87 -1.71
N THR A 287 -15.06 13.77 -2.41
CA THR A 287 -14.42 13.80 -3.73
C THR A 287 -15.28 14.52 -4.76
N PHE A 288 -16.58 14.26 -4.80
CA PHE A 288 -17.49 14.83 -5.79
C PHE A 288 -18.14 16.17 -5.38
N SER A 289 -17.98 16.61 -4.12
CA SER A 289 -18.49 17.91 -3.66
C SER A 289 -17.65 19.11 -4.13
N ARG A 290 -16.42 18.90 -4.63
CA ARG A 290 -15.54 19.98 -5.07
C ARG A 290 -15.87 20.44 -6.49
N PRO A 291 -15.98 21.77 -6.75
CA PRO A 291 -16.06 22.26 -8.12
C PRO A 291 -14.76 21.95 -8.86
N VAL A 292 -14.89 21.36 -10.05
CA VAL A 292 -13.76 21.02 -10.92
C VAL A 292 -12.99 22.30 -11.27
N ARG A 293 -11.78 22.48 -10.71
CA ARG A 293 -10.88 23.58 -11.10
C ARG A 293 -10.04 23.12 -12.29
N THR A 294 -10.59 23.25 -13.50
CA THR A 294 -9.90 22.95 -14.76
C THR A 294 -8.99 24.11 -15.17
N THR A 295 -7.72 24.08 -14.73
CA THR A 295 -6.66 24.91 -15.33
C THR A 295 -5.37 24.15 -15.65
N GLN A 296 -5.30 22.83 -15.36
CA GLN A 296 -4.17 21.97 -15.76
C GLN A 296 -4.62 20.99 -16.85
N GLU A 297 -3.71 20.66 -17.78
CA GLU A 297 -3.89 19.57 -18.73
C GLU A 297 -4.04 18.26 -17.95
N LEU A 298 -5.30 17.85 -17.75
CA LEU A 298 -5.64 16.68 -16.95
C LEU A 298 -5.31 15.39 -17.69
N SER A 299 -4.89 14.38 -16.93
CA SER A 299 -4.89 12.98 -17.37
C SER A 299 -6.32 12.45 -17.47
N GLY A 300 -7.14 13.01 -18.38
CA GLY A 300 -8.53 12.61 -18.61
C GLY A 300 -9.48 12.92 -17.43
N PRO A 301 -10.60 13.63 -17.66
CA PRO A 301 -11.64 13.79 -16.64
C PRO A 301 -12.11 12.42 -16.10
N GLY A 302 -12.18 12.28 -14.77
CA GLY A 302 -12.65 11.07 -14.09
C GLY A 302 -11.64 9.92 -13.92
N SER A 303 -10.37 10.09 -14.29
CA SER A 303 -9.34 9.08 -13.98
C SER A 303 -9.00 9.01 -12.49
N ALA A 304 -8.45 7.88 -12.03
CA ALA A 304 -8.01 7.74 -10.63
C ALA A 304 -6.99 8.83 -10.23
N SER A 305 -6.05 9.15 -11.13
CA SER A 305 -5.09 10.23 -10.93
C SER A 305 -5.77 11.59 -10.75
N HIS A 306 -6.75 11.91 -11.60
CA HIS A 306 -7.52 13.15 -11.49
C HIS A 306 -8.31 13.22 -10.18
N LEU A 307 -9.00 12.14 -9.80
CA LEU A 307 -9.78 12.11 -8.56
C LEU A 307 -8.88 12.25 -7.31
N LEU A 308 -7.64 11.77 -7.35
CA LEU A 308 -6.67 11.94 -6.26
C LEU A 308 -6.12 13.36 -6.13
N GLU A 309 -6.25 14.23 -7.14
CA GLU A 309 -5.86 15.65 -7.03
C GLU A 309 -6.73 16.40 -6.00
N PHE A 310 -7.95 15.92 -5.75
CA PHE A 310 -8.82 16.45 -4.70
C PHE A 310 -8.33 16.13 -3.28
N TRP A 311 -7.34 15.24 -3.15
CA TRP A 311 -6.76 14.78 -1.90
C TRP A 311 -5.24 15.04 -1.86
N PRO A 312 -4.79 16.30 -1.79
CA PRO A 312 -3.38 16.63 -1.99
C PRO A 312 -2.49 16.15 -0.84
N GLY A 313 -1.42 15.42 -1.14
CA GLY A 313 -0.38 15.05 -0.17
C GLY A 313 -0.70 13.86 0.73
N ILE A 314 -1.80 13.13 0.46
CA ILE A 314 -2.12 11.88 1.18
C ILE A 314 -1.14 10.75 0.81
N GLY A 315 -0.76 9.95 1.80
CA GLY A 315 0.12 8.79 1.65
C GLY A 315 -0.57 7.57 1.00
N ALA A 316 0.22 6.56 0.63
CA ALA A 316 -0.26 5.38 -0.12
C ALA A 316 -1.46 4.64 0.50
N PRO A 317 -1.50 4.38 1.83
CA PRO A 317 -2.65 3.71 2.45
C PRO A 317 -3.96 4.49 2.23
N MET A 318 -3.93 5.82 2.45
CA MET A 318 -5.09 6.68 2.25
C MET A 318 -5.45 6.81 0.76
N ARG A 319 -4.47 6.85 -0.15
CA ARG A 319 -4.75 6.84 -1.61
C ARG A 319 -5.54 5.60 -2.01
N GLY A 320 -5.13 4.43 -1.53
CA GLY A 320 -5.84 3.17 -1.75
C GLY A 320 -7.27 3.22 -1.21
N ARG A 321 -7.45 3.73 0.02
CA ARG A 321 -8.76 3.90 0.65
C ARG A 321 -9.68 4.84 -0.14
N VAL A 322 -9.15 5.97 -0.61
CA VAL A 322 -9.89 6.91 -1.47
C VAL A 322 -10.34 6.22 -2.75
N LEU A 323 -9.44 5.54 -3.45
CA LEU A 323 -9.77 4.90 -4.71
C LEU A 323 -10.75 3.73 -4.55
N ARG A 324 -10.67 2.94 -3.47
CA ARG A 324 -11.67 1.90 -3.16
C ARG A 324 -13.06 2.48 -2.89
N ALA A 325 -13.13 3.64 -2.20
CA ALA A 325 -14.41 4.34 -2.00
C ALA A 325 -15.04 4.85 -3.31
N LEU A 326 -14.22 4.97 -4.37
CA LEU A 326 -14.60 5.40 -5.70
C LEU A 326 -14.65 4.24 -6.71
N ASP A 327 -14.56 2.98 -6.27
CA ASP A 327 -14.44 1.81 -7.16
C ASP A 327 -15.54 1.75 -8.21
N GLY A 328 -16.80 2.00 -7.80
CA GLY A 328 -17.95 2.01 -8.70
C GLY A 328 -18.02 3.19 -9.68
N ASP A 329 -17.18 4.21 -9.49
CA ASP A 329 -17.10 5.39 -10.36
C ASP A 329 -15.94 5.28 -11.38
N LEU A 330 -15.12 4.23 -11.27
CA LEU A 330 -13.93 4.03 -12.10
C LEU A 330 -14.20 3.04 -13.24
N PRO A 331 -13.62 3.26 -14.44
CA PRO A 331 -13.62 2.24 -15.49
C PRO A 331 -12.86 0.98 -15.05
N ASP A 332 -13.27 -0.21 -15.52
CA ASP A 332 -12.68 -1.50 -15.13
C ASP A 332 -11.14 -1.56 -15.23
N MET A 333 -10.55 -0.91 -16.23
CA MET A 333 -9.09 -0.84 -16.36
C MET A 333 -8.43 -0.04 -15.24
N GLN A 334 -9.04 1.07 -14.82
CA GLN A 334 -8.55 1.84 -13.66
C GLN A 334 -8.76 1.02 -12.38
N ARG A 335 -9.89 0.32 -12.27
CA ARG A 335 -10.17 -0.57 -11.14
C ARG A 335 -9.14 -1.70 -11.01
N LEU A 336 -8.72 -2.28 -12.13
CA LEU A 336 -7.66 -3.29 -12.20
C LEU A 336 -6.29 -2.71 -11.78
N VAL A 337 -5.86 -1.64 -12.46
CA VAL A 337 -4.52 -1.06 -12.28
C VAL A 337 -4.31 -0.53 -10.85
N HIS A 338 -5.35 0.03 -10.25
CA HIS A 338 -5.31 0.53 -8.88
C HIS A 338 -5.81 -0.47 -7.83
N ALA A 339 -6.26 -1.66 -8.25
CA ALA A 339 -6.82 -2.70 -7.39
C ALA A 339 -7.93 -2.17 -6.46
N THR A 340 -8.85 -1.37 -7.00
CA THR A 340 -9.90 -0.69 -6.19
C THR A 340 -11.05 -1.60 -5.81
N ALA A 341 -11.22 -2.73 -6.49
CA ALA A 341 -12.21 -3.73 -6.14
C ALA A 341 -11.76 -4.64 -4.98
N VAL A 342 -10.50 -4.54 -4.52
CA VAL A 342 -9.99 -5.33 -3.39
C VAL A 342 -10.80 -5.04 -2.13
N SER A 343 -11.17 -6.10 -1.41
CA SER A 343 -11.94 -5.94 -0.18
C SER A 343 -11.15 -5.17 0.90
N PRO A 344 -11.80 -4.31 1.70
CA PRO A 344 -11.11 -3.53 2.74
C PRO A 344 -10.28 -4.39 3.69
N GLY A 345 -10.83 -5.52 4.16
CA GLY A 345 -10.11 -6.43 5.06
C GLY A 345 -8.84 -7.02 4.42
N PHE A 346 -8.87 -7.31 3.12
CA PHE A 346 -7.68 -7.78 2.41
C PHE A 346 -6.65 -6.67 2.22
N ALA A 347 -7.10 -5.45 1.91
CA ALA A 347 -6.22 -4.29 1.80
C ALA A 347 -5.52 -3.97 3.12
N GLU A 348 -6.23 -4.04 4.24
CA GLU A 348 -5.67 -3.87 5.59
C GLU A 348 -4.62 -4.94 5.90
N LEU A 349 -4.85 -6.20 5.52
CA LEU A 349 -3.85 -7.27 5.65
C LEU A 349 -2.60 -6.97 4.83
N ILE A 350 -2.74 -6.57 3.55
CA ILE A 350 -1.59 -6.19 2.72
C ILE A 350 -0.76 -5.09 3.42
N VAL A 351 -1.41 -4.01 3.86
CA VAL A 351 -0.71 -2.88 4.52
C VAL A 351 -0.04 -3.32 5.82
N ALA A 352 -0.64 -4.23 6.58
CA ALA A 352 -0.06 -4.77 7.81
C ALA A 352 1.21 -5.61 7.54
N PHE A 353 1.22 -6.40 6.46
CA PHE A 353 2.32 -7.30 6.08
C PHE A 353 3.37 -6.66 5.15
N GLU A 354 3.06 -5.54 4.49
CA GLU A 354 4.03 -4.71 3.74
C GLU A 354 5.02 -3.98 4.67
N LYS A 355 4.79 -3.99 5.98
CA LYS A 355 5.84 -3.63 6.94
C LYS A 355 6.94 -4.69 6.86
N PRO A 356 8.21 -4.32 6.61
CA PRO A 356 9.27 -5.30 6.41
C PRO A 356 9.40 -6.17 7.66
N ASP A 357 9.02 -7.45 7.55
CA ASP A 357 9.25 -8.44 8.57
C ASP A 357 10.74 -8.85 8.50
N PRO A 358 11.54 -8.61 9.55
CA PRO A 358 12.92 -9.09 9.61
C PRO A 358 13.04 -10.63 9.53
N ARG A 359 11.94 -11.39 9.61
CA ARG A 359 11.92 -12.86 9.42
C ARG A 359 11.93 -13.30 7.95
N ILE A 360 11.65 -12.41 6.99
CA ILE A 360 11.73 -12.72 5.54
C ILE A 360 13.18 -13.00 5.11
N GLU A 361 14.17 -12.68 5.94
CA GLU A 361 15.57 -13.10 5.75
C GLU A 361 15.77 -14.63 5.81
N ARG A 362 14.80 -15.40 6.35
CA ARG A 362 14.92 -16.88 6.43
C ARG A 362 14.68 -17.62 5.12
N THR A 363 14.06 -17.01 4.11
CA THR A 363 13.85 -17.62 2.80
C THR A 363 14.90 -17.20 1.77
N GLY A 364 15.79 -16.25 2.10
CA GLY A 364 16.90 -15.83 1.25
C GLY A 364 16.54 -14.90 0.07
N TRP A 365 15.26 -14.61 -0.17
CA TRP A 365 14.82 -13.76 -1.28
C TRP A 365 13.75 -12.76 -0.82
N SER A 366 14.07 -11.46 -0.84
CA SER A 366 13.08 -10.38 -0.70
C SER A 366 12.59 -9.92 -2.07
N TRP A 367 11.40 -9.30 -2.15
CA TRP A 367 10.91 -8.65 -3.39
C TRP A 367 11.93 -7.68 -3.99
N ASN A 368 12.64 -6.94 -3.13
CA ASN A 368 13.69 -6.01 -3.57
C ASN A 368 14.94 -6.74 -4.07
N THR A 369 15.32 -7.87 -3.44
CA THR A 369 16.46 -8.71 -3.87
C THR A 369 16.16 -9.39 -5.22
N LEU A 370 14.94 -9.88 -5.39
CA LEU A 370 14.45 -10.45 -6.66
C LEU A 370 14.43 -9.40 -7.78
N ALA A 371 13.87 -8.21 -7.52
CA ALA A 371 13.80 -7.14 -8.50
C ALA A 371 15.19 -6.61 -8.94
N LEU A 372 16.14 -6.52 -8.01
CA LEU A 372 17.52 -6.12 -8.32
C LEU A 372 18.30 -7.19 -9.10
N ALA A 373 17.93 -8.47 -8.96
CA ALA A 373 18.64 -9.58 -9.59
C ALA A 373 18.23 -9.85 -11.04
N THR A 374 17.02 -9.45 -11.45
CA THR A 374 16.45 -9.87 -12.75
C THR A 374 16.52 -8.82 -13.86
N GLU A 375 16.83 -7.55 -13.55
CA GLU A 375 16.70 -6.38 -14.46
C GLU A 375 15.31 -6.24 -15.16
N GLN A 376 14.37 -7.14 -14.86
CA GLN A 376 13.03 -7.27 -15.40
C GLN A 376 11.99 -6.97 -14.31
N PRO A 377 10.78 -6.49 -14.67
CA PRO A 377 9.69 -6.38 -13.73
C PRO A 377 9.35 -7.74 -13.12
N LEU A 378 9.35 -7.82 -11.79
CA LEU A 378 9.18 -9.08 -11.08
C LEU A 378 7.83 -9.78 -11.37
N THR A 379 6.79 -9.01 -11.72
CA THR A 379 5.51 -9.59 -12.15
C THR A 379 5.62 -10.38 -13.45
N ASP A 380 6.54 -10.05 -14.35
CA ASP A 380 6.76 -10.79 -15.60
C ASP A 380 7.53 -12.09 -15.36
N VAL A 381 8.37 -12.11 -14.31
CA VAL A 381 9.16 -13.28 -13.88
C VAL A 381 8.30 -14.31 -13.13
N LEU A 382 7.45 -13.83 -12.21
CA LEU A 382 6.72 -14.68 -11.26
C LEU A 382 5.35 -15.15 -11.75
N ILE A 383 4.76 -14.48 -12.74
CA ILE A 383 3.44 -14.84 -13.28
C ILE A 383 3.62 -15.66 -14.55
N PRO A 384 2.98 -16.83 -14.68
CA PRO A 384 3.11 -17.67 -15.87
C PRO A 384 2.55 -16.99 -17.14
N PRO A 385 3.00 -17.36 -18.35
CA PRO A 385 2.43 -16.83 -19.58
C PRO A 385 0.92 -17.10 -19.71
N LEU A 386 0.46 -18.26 -19.22
CA LEU A 386 -0.96 -18.61 -19.06
C LEU A 386 -1.30 -18.75 -17.57
N MET A 387 -2.33 -18.04 -17.11
CA MET A 387 -2.83 -18.09 -15.73
C MET A 387 -3.13 -19.53 -15.29
N TRP A 388 -2.85 -19.85 -14.03
CA TRP A 388 -3.16 -21.16 -13.42
C TRP A 388 -4.62 -21.58 -13.64
N PRO A 389 -4.91 -22.82 -14.07
CA PRO A 389 -6.28 -23.27 -14.31
C PRO A 389 -7.22 -23.13 -13.11
N THR A 390 -6.71 -23.35 -11.90
CA THR A 390 -7.44 -23.18 -10.63
C THR A 390 -7.96 -21.74 -10.43
N TRP A 391 -7.27 -20.76 -11.01
CA TRP A 391 -7.68 -19.35 -11.01
C TRP A 391 -8.44 -18.97 -12.28
N ALA A 392 -8.01 -19.44 -13.44
CA ALA A 392 -8.62 -19.09 -14.72
C ALA A 392 -10.04 -19.66 -14.90
N ASN A 393 -10.36 -20.82 -14.29
CA ASN A 393 -11.69 -21.42 -14.38
C ASN A 393 -12.80 -20.55 -13.77
N PRO A 394 -12.75 -20.20 -12.47
CA PRO A 394 -13.79 -19.38 -11.86
C PRO A 394 -13.81 -17.94 -12.42
N LEU A 395 -12.67 -17.38 -12.83
CA LEU A 395 -12.60 -16.04 -13.41
C LEU A 395 -13.10 -15.99 -14.86
N GLY A 396 -13.16 -17.13 -15.56
CA GLY A 396 -13.73 -17.25 -16.89
C GLY A 396 -15.25 -17.26 -16.86
N VAL A 397 -15.88 -16.12 -16.57
CA VAL A 397 -17.35 -16.03 -16.51
C VAL A 397 -18.01 -16.18 -17.88
N ASP A 398 -17.26 -15.93 -18.95
CA ASP A 398 -17.69 -16.19 -20.32
C ASP A 398 -17.28 -17.61 -20.79
N ASN A 399 -18.14 -18.26 -21.57
CA ASN A 399 -17.89 -19.61 -22.13
C ASN A 399 -17.50 -19.62 -23.61
N ILE A 400 -17.28 -18.44 -24.21
CA ILE A 400 -17.07 -18.28 -25.67
C ILE A 400 -15.59 -18.08 -25.98
N THR A 401 -14.85 -17.44 -25.08
CA THR A 401 -13.43 -17.14 -25.23
C THR A 401 -12.62 -18.42 -25.19
N ASP A 402 -11.74 -18.55 -26.19
CA ASP A 402 -10.76 -19.63 -26.26
C ASP A 402 -9.99 -19.77 -24.93
N PRO A 403 -9.81 -20.98 -24.39
CA PRO A 403 -9.17 -21.19 -23.09
C PRO A 403 -7.77 -20.56 -22.97
N SER A 404 -6.94 -20.63 -24.02
CA SER A 404 -5.58 -20.08 -23.97
C SER A 404 -5.61 -18.55 -24.04
N ALA A 405 -6.54 -17.98 -24.81
CA ALA A 405 -6.76 -16.54 -24.84
C ALA A 405 -7.25 -16.00 -23.48
N LEU A 406 -8.16 -16.72 -22.81
CA LEU A 406 -8.62 -16.37 -21.47
C LEU A 406 -7.47 -16.40 -20.45
N GLN A 407 -6.72 -17.50 -20.36
CA GLN A 407 -5.60 -17.62 -19.43
C GLN A 407 -4.53 -16.55 -19.66
N ARG A 408 -4.26 -16.20 -20.92
CA ARG A 408 -3.30 -15.15 -21.26
C ARG A 408 -3.81 -13.76 -20.88
N GLY A 409 -5.07 -13.45 -21.19
CA GLY A 409 -5.70 -12.19 -20.82
C GLY A 409 -5.72 -11.97 -19.31
N LEU A 410 -6.03 -13.01 -18.54
CA LEU A 410 -6.00 -12.96 -17.07
C LEU A 410 -4.58 -12.83 -16.51
N ALA A 411 -3.60 -13.54 -17.07
CA ALA A 411 -2.20 -13.42 -16.64
C ALA A 411 -1.65 -12.01 -16.88
N ASP A 412 -1.96 -11.43 -18.05
CA ASP A 412 -1.58 -10.05 -18.37
C ASP A 412 -2.31 -9.04 -17.48
N ALA A 413 -3.58 -9.29 -17.15
CA ALA A 413 -4.32 -8.48 -16.19
C ALA A 413 -3.70 -8.53 -14.79
N LEU A 414 -3.28 -9.72 -14.33
CA LEU A 414 -2.63 -9.91 -13.04
C LEU A 414 -1.29 -9.18 -12.95
N ARG A 415 -0.50 -9.14 -14.05
CA ARG A 415 0.79 -8.44 -14.11
C ARG A 415 0.69 -6.93 -13.84
N VAL A 416 -0.47 -6.34 -14.14
CA VAL A 416 -0.75 -4.91 -13.91
C VAL A 416 -1.71 -4.65 -12.76
N ALA A 417 -2.24 -5.68 -12.11
CA ALA A 417 -3.17 -5.50 -11.02
C ALA A 417 -2.46 -4.83 -9.83
N GLY A 418 -2.98 -3.67 -9.42
CA GLY A 418 -2.42 -2.93 -8.28
C GLY A 418 -1.01 -2.35 -8.48
N VAL A 419 -0.56 -2.12 -9.73
CA VAL A 419 0.69 -1.39 -10.03
C VAL A 419 0.55 0.13 -9.87
N GLY A 420 -0.68 0.64 -9.81
CA GLY A 420 -0.98 2.05 -9.60
C GLY A 420 -0.43 2.96 -10.71
N ILE A 421 -0.04 4.18 -10.34
CA ILE A 421 0.49 5.20 -11.27
C ILE A 421 1.92 4.87 -11.73
N GLU A 422 2.63 4.03 -10.98
CA GLU A 422 4.03 3.66 -11.22
C GLU A 422 4.20 2.58 -12.29
N GLY A 423 3.11 1.94 -12.74
CA GLY A 423 3.14 0.79 -13.65
C GLY A 423 3.66 1.06 -15.07
N GLY A 424 3.92 2.31 -15.45
CA GLY A 424 4.29 2.70 -16.81
C GLY A 424 3.12 2.57 -17.80
N SER A 425 2.86 3.63 -18.57
CA SER A 425 1.77 3.64 -19.57
C SER A 425 1.88 2.51 -20.60
N GLU A 426 3.10 2.09 -20.92
CA GLU A 426 3.39 1.00 -21.86
C GLU A 426 2.90 -0.37 -21.37
N ARG A 427 3.00 -0.67 -20.06
CA ARG A 427 2.55 -1.97 -19.52
C ARG A 427 1.03 -2.06 -19.49
N ILE A 428 0.37 -0.93 -19.29
CA ILE A 428 -1.10 -0.83 -19.31
C ILE A 428 -1.63 -0.84 -20.75
N ALA A 429 -0.83 -0.38 -21.71
CA ALA A 429 -1.23 -0.26 -23.11
C ALA A 429 -1.63 -1.63 -23.69
N GLY A 430 -2.80 -1.65 -24.34
CA GLY A 430 -3.29 -2.85 -25.02
C GLY A 430 -3.91 -3.91 -24.12
N ILE A 431 -3.88 -3.77 -22.78
CA ILE A 431 -4.53 -4.74 -21.88
C ILE A 431 -6.03 -4.80 -22.11
N GLY A 432 -6.70 -3.67 -22.31
CA GLY A 432 -8.13 -3.67 -22.64
C GLY A 432 -8.47 -4.41 -23.95
N ARG A 433 -7.51 -4.62 -24.86
CA ARG A 433 -7.70 -5.47 -26.05
C ARG A 433 -7.57 -6.96 -25.73
N LYS A 434 -6.77 -7.32 -24.71
CA LYS A 434 -6.51 -8.69 -24.27
C LYS A 434 -7.53 -9.17 -23.23
N LEU A 435 -7.95 -8.29 -22.32
CA LEU A 435 -9.03 -8.49 -21.36
C LEU A 435 -10.26 -7.72 -21.86
N ARG A 436 -10.99 -8.33 -22.79
CA ARG A 436 -12.16 -7.70 -23.43
C ARG A 436 -13.31 -7.58 -22.43
N PRO A 437 -14.18 -6.55 -22.54
CA PRO A 437 -15.34 -6.41 -21.66
C PRO A 437 -16.23 -7.66 -21.61
N SER A 438 -16.38 -8.37 -22.72
CA SER A 438 -17.14 -9.63 -22.78
C SER A 438 -16.60 -10.73 -21.87
N MET A 439 -15.30 -10.68 -21.51
CA MET A 439 -14.66 -11.65 -20.60
C MET A 439 -14.95 -11.35 -19.13
N LEU A 440 -15.38 -10.12 -18.82
CA LEU A 440 -15.71 -9.69 -17.47
C LEU A 440 -17.19 -9.92 -17.13
N GLY A 441 -18.04 -10.17 -18.13
CA GLY A 441 -19.45 -10.52 -17.92
C GLY A 441 -20.32 -9.34 -17.47
N THR A 442 -21.23 -9.57 -16.52
CA THR A 442 -22.07 -8.51 -15.93
C THR A 442 -21.24 -7.60 -15.01
N PRO A 443 -21.74 -6.41 -14.62
CA PRO A 443 -21.03 -5.53 -13.68
C PRO A 443 -20.68 -6.20 -12.33
N GLU A 444 -21.54 -7.09 -11.83
CA GLU A 444 -21.29 -7.87 -10.61
C GLU A 444 -20.15 -8.86 -10.82
N GLN A 445 -20.13 -9.54 -11.98
CA GLN A 445 -19.06 -10.46 -12.36
C GLN A 445 -17.74 -9.73 -12.56
N ALA A 446 -17.75 -8.59 -13.26
CA ALA A 446 -16.58 -7.75 -13.47
C ALA A 446 -15.96 -7.34 -12.13
N THR A 447 -16.79 -6.90 -11.18
CA THR A 447 -16.35 -6.55 -9.83
C THR A 447 -15.70 -7.73 -9.12
N ALA A 448 -16.31 -8.92 -9.17
CA ALA A 448 -15.74 -10.12 -8.55
C ALA A 448 -14.42 -10.56 -9.20
N VAL A 449 -14.31 -10.48 -10.53
CA VAL A 449 -13.08 -10.81 -11.26
C VAL A 449 -11.95 -9.84 -10.89
N LEU A 450 -12.23 -8.54 -10.91
CA LEU A 450 -11.25 -7.50 -10.60
C LEU A 450 -10.80 -7.56 -9.14
N GLN A 451 -11.73 -7.83 -8.22
CA GLN A 451 -11.41 -8.06 -6.80
C GLN A 451 -10.43 -9.22 -6.66
N GLN A 452 -10.73 -10.38 -7.26
CA GLN A 452 -9.89 -11.57 -7.16
C GLN A 452 -8.51 -11.38 -7.79
N LEU A 453 -8.41 -10.67 -8.91
CA LEU A 453 -7.11 -10.32 -9.52
C LEU A 453 -6.30 -9.37 -8.63
N GLY A 454 -6.94 -8.35 -8.05
CA GLY A 454 -6.29 -7.41 -7.14
C GLY A 454 -5.81 -8.07 -5.83
N GLU A 455 -6.64 -8.93 -5.25
CA GLU A 455 -6.30 -9.70 -4.04
C GLU A 455 -5.16 -10.68 -4.34
N LEU A 456 -5.21 -11.40 -5.46
CA LEU A 456 -4.13 -12.30 -5.86
C LEU A 456 -2.81 -11.55 -6.09
N ALA A 457 -2.85 -10.38 -6.74
CA ALA A 457 -1.66 -9.57 -6.93
C ALA A 457 -1.05 -9.12 -5.59
N GLY A 458 -1.90 -8.67 -4.65
CA GLY A 458 -1.47 -8.35 -3.28
C GLY A 458 -0.91 -9.55 -2.53
N TRP A 459 -1.51 -10.73 -2.69
CA TRP A 459 -1.02 -11.96 -2.07
C TRP A 459 0.34 -12.38 -2.61
N LEU A 460 0.54 -12.32 -3.93
CA LEU A 460 1.81 -12.64 -4.57
C LEU A 460 2.92 -11.68 -4.11
N ARG A 461 2.61 -10.40 -3.90
CA ARG A 461 3.53 -9.42 -3.28
C ARG A 461 4.02 -9.79 -1.89
N LEU A 462 3.30 -10.64 -1.17
CA LEU A 462 3.73 -11.15 0.14
C LEU A 462 4.30 -12.58 0.04
N ASN A 463 3.88 -13.32 -0.98
CA ASN A 463 4.21 -14.73 -1.20
C ASN A 463 4.60 -14.95 -2.68
N PRO A 464 5.83 -14.60 -3.09
CA PRO A 464 6.31 -14.78 -4.45
C PRO A 464 6.08 -16.20 -5.01
N SER A 465 5.86 -16.31 -6.31
CA SER A 465 5.91 -17.60 -6.99
C SER A 465 7.29 -18.26 -6.77
N PRO A 466 7.35 -19.56 -6.43
CA PRO A 466 8.60 -20.30 -6.34
C PRO A 466 9.16 -20.71 -7.71
N ILE A 467 8.52 -20.29 -8.82
CA ILE A 467 8.93 -20.59 -10.19
C ILE A 467 9.32 -19.31 -10.91
N ASN A 468 10.51 -19.31 -11.53
CA ASN A 468 10.92 -18.27 -12.49
C ASN A 468 10.47 -18.68 -13.90
N TYR A 469 9.29 -18.22 -14.31
CA TYR A 469 8.70 -18.60 -15.60
C TYR A 469 9.47 -18.05 -16.81
N VAL A 470 10.23 -16.96 -16.63
CA VAL A 470 11.13 -16.43 -17.67
C VAL A 470 12.31 -17.39 -17.86
N ALA A 471 12.97 -17.81 -16.78
CA ALA A 471 14.08 -18.77 -16.83
C ALA A 471 13.69 -20.08 -17.52
N ARG A 472 12.46 -20.55 -17.29
CA ARG A 472 11.98 -21.78 -17.93
C ARG A 472 11.89 -21.71 -19.45
N ARG A 473 11.81 -20.53 -20.06
CA ARG A 473 11.85 -20.41 -21.53
C ARG A 473 13.24 -20.68 -22.09
N TYR A 474 14.28 -20.48 -21.30
CA TYR A 474 15.68 -20.59 -21.68
C TYR A 474 16.35 -21.84 -21.10
N LEU A 475 15.60 -22.94 -20.89
CA LEU A 475 16.20 -24.23 -20.56
C LEU A 475 16.95 -24.82 -21.77
N ARG A 476 17.91 -25.72 -21.51
CA ARG A 476 18.56 -26.53 -22.55
C ARG A 476 17.60 -27.60 -23.06
N TRP A 477 16.76 -27.23 -24.03
CA TRP A 477 15.68 -28.08 -24.56
C TRP A 477 16.14 -29.29 -25.40
N SER A 478 17.43 -29.37 -25.76
CA SER A 478 17.99 -30.52 -26.46
C SER A 478 17.79 -31.79 -25.65
N GLY A 479 17.20 -32.82 -26.25
CA GLY A 479 16.97 -34.10 -25.59
C GLY A 479 15.80 -34.11 -24.60
N LEU A 480 14.81 -33.21 -24.73
CA LEU A 480 13.58 -33.30 -23.94
C LEU A 480 12.81 -34.59 -24.30
N LEU A 481 12.75 -35.52 -23.33
CA LEU A 481 12.05 -36.79 -23.41
C LEU A 481 12.37 -37.58 -24.70
N PRO A 482 13.59 -38.14 -24.82
CA PRO A 482 13.99 -38.96 -25.95
C PRO A 482 13.14 -40.23 -26.07
N GLU A 483 13.12 -40.85 -27.25
CA GLU A 483 12.32 -42.06 -27.52
C GLU A 483 12.61 -43.18 -26.51
N ALA A 484 13.88 -43.45 -26.20
CA ALA A 484 14.28 -44.48 -25.23
C ALA A 484 13.66 -44.26 -23.84
N ASP A 485 13.64 -43.00 -23.37
CA ASP A 485 13.09 -42.66 -22.06
C ASP A 485 11.57 -42.69 -22.07
N TRP A 486 10.93 -42.29 -23.17
CA TRP A 486 9.49 -42.43 -23.36
C TRP A 486 9.03 -43.89 -23.34
N HIS A 487 9.78 -44.80 -23.96
CA HIS A 487 9.50 -46.24 -23.92
C HIS A 487 9.57 -46.79 -22.50
N LEU A 488 10.61 -46.44 -21.75
CA LEU A 488 10.76 -46.86 -20.34
C LEU A 488 9.66 -46.28 -19.47
N LEU A 489 9.38 -44.99 -19.61
CA LEU A 489 8.35 -44.29 -18.87
C LEU A 489 6.97 -44.92 -19.13
N SER A 490 6.61 -45.14 -20.39
CA SER A 490 5.34 -45.78 -20.75
C SER A 490 5.24 -47.19 -20.18
N SER A 491 6.32 -47.97 -20.27
CA SER A 491 6.38 -49.34 -19.72
C SER A 491 6.25 -49.35 -18.19
N SER A 492 6.79 -48.36 -17.50
CA SER A 492 6.74 -48.26 -16.03
C SER A 492 5.33 -48.10 -15.46
N VAL A 493 4.37 -47.65 -16.28
CA VAL A 493 2.95 -47.48 -15.93
C VAL A 493 2.04 -48.44 -16.68
N GLY A 494 2.60 -49.46 -17.35
CA GLY A 494 1.82 -50.47 -18.08
C GLY A 494 1.11 -49.93 -19.33
N GLU A 495 1.57 -48.80 -19.89
CA GLU A 495 0.98 -48.21 -21.09
C GLU A 495 1.84 -48.42 -22.34
N HIS A 496 1.18 -48.59 -23.50
CA HIS A 496 1.90 -48.75 -24.77
C HIS A 496 2.44 -47.40 -25.26
N PRO A 497 3.76 -47.24 -25.54
CA PRO A 497 4.37 -45.96 -25.94
C PRO A 497 3.82 -45.40 -27.26
N GLY A 498 3.16 -46.23 -28.05
CA GLY A 498 2.49 -45.83 -29.29
C GLY A 498 3.48 -45.70 -30.45
N ARG A 499 3.08 -44.97 -31.49
CA ARG A 499 3.96 -44.56 -32.60
C ARG A 499 4.48 -43.13 -32.34
N GLY A 500 5.37 -42.63 -33.19
CA GLY A 500 6.01 -41.32 -33.05
C GLY A 500 5.08 -40.12 -32.74
N ARG A 501 3.81 -40.13 -33.19
CA ARG A 501 2.85 -39.07 -32.85
C ARG A 501 2.51 -38.98 -31.35
N ARG A 502 2.49 -40.12 -30.64
CA ARG A 502 2.22 -40.14 -29.19
C ARG A 502 3.40 -39.57 -28.41
N LEU A 503 4.62 -39.95 -28.80
CA LEU A 503 5.86 -39.35 -28.29
C LEU A 503 5.90 -37.83 -28.54
N LEU A 504 5.60 -37.38 -29.77
CA LEU A 504 5.56 -35.95 -30.08
C LEU A 504 4.57 -35.18 -29.19
N ASN A 505 3.39 -35.75 -28.92
CA ASN A 505 2.43 -35.15 -27.99
C ASN A 505 2.89 -35.18 -26.53
N ALA A 506 3.62 -36.22 -26.11
CA ALA A 506 4.25 -36.27 -24.79
C ALA A 506 5.34 -35.20 -24.64
N GLN A 507 6.15 -34.96 -25.67
CA GLN A 507 7.15 -33.88 -25.72
C GLN A 507 6.50 -32.49 -25.69
N ARG A 508 5.43 -32.28 -26.48
CA ARG A 508 4.62 -31.05 -26.44
C ARG A 508 4.05 -30.82 -25.04
N TYR A 509 3.51 -31.86 -24.41
CA TYR A 509 2.97 -31.81 -23.06
C TYR A 509 4.05 -31.45 -22.04
N ALA A 510 5.21 -32.13 -22.09
CA ALA A 510 6.35 -31.86 -21.23
C ALA A 510 6.82 -30.40 -21.33
N TRP A 511 6.96 -29.89 -22.55
CA TRP A 511 7.37 -28.51 -22.80
C TRP A 511 6.37 -27.50 -22.22
N LEU A 512 5.08 -27.70 -22.48
CA LEU A 512 4.01 -26.81 -22.01
C LEU A 512 3.84 -26.88 -20.49
N ARG A 513 4.06 -28.05 -19.88
CA ARG A 513 3.98 -28.24 -18.44
C ARG A 513 5.12 -27.55 -17.70
N LEU A 514 6.34 -27.56 -18.27
CA LEU A 514 7.46 -26.79 -17.74
C LEU A 514 7.24 -25.28 -17.90
N THR A 515 6.88 -24.80 -19.08
CA THR A 515 6.86 -23.34 -19.34
C THR A 515 5.59 -22.63 -18.89
N ALA A 516 4.50 -23.37 -18.65
CA ALA A 516 3.15 -22.82 -18.50
C ALA A 516 2.74 -21.89 -19.67
N ALA A 517 3.32 -22.10 -20.85
CA ALA A 517 3.03 -21.35 -22.07
C ALA A 517 1.92 -22.03 -22.90
N GLY A 518 1.47 -21.36 -23.96
CA GLY A 518 0.44 -21.88 -24.84
C GLY A 518 0.99 -22.69 -26.01
N THR A 519 0.12 -23.44 -26.69
CA THR A 519 0.51 -24.23 -27.87
C THR A 519 1.06 -23.38 -29.03
N ARG A 520 0.78 -22.08 -29.03
CA ARG A 520 1.34 -21.12 -30.02
C ARG A 520 2.78 -20.71 -29.72
N ASP A 521 3.26 -20.98 -28.51
CA ASP A 521 4.61 -20.64 -28.07
C ASP A 521 5.56 -21.87 -28.20
N LEU A 522 5.06 -22.99 -28.72
CA LEU A 522 5.87 -24.20 -28.94
C LEU A 522 7.03 -23.90 -29.90
N PRO A 523 8.23 -24.48 -29.66
CA PRO A 523 9.34 -24.34 -30.59
C PRO A 523 9.03 -25.03 -31.91
N GLN A 524 9.67 -24.58 -33.00
CA GLN A 524 9.40 -25.01 -34.38
C GLN A 524 9.27 -26.53 -34.58
N HIS A 525 10.10 -27.33 -33.91
CA HIS A 525 10.07 -28.80 -34.02
C HIS A 525 8.89 -29.47 -33.30
N LEU A 526 8.20 -28.76 -32.39
CA LEU A 526 7.00 -29.20 -31.67
C LEU A 526 5.73 -28.50 -32.15
N GLU A 527 5.81 -27.51 -33.03
CA GLU A 527 4.66 -26.73 -33.51
C GLU A 527 3.57 -27.61 -34.15
N PHE A 528 2.33 -27.12 -34.11
CA PHE A 528 1.22 -27.77 -34.81
C PHE A 528 1.27 -27.38 -36.29
N GLN A 529 1.33 -28.38 -37.16
CA GLN A 529 1.31 -28.15 -38.60
C GLN A 529 -0.06 -27.65 -39.05
N LEU A 530 -0.08 -26.57 -39.84
CA LEU A 530 -1.31 -25.99 -40.37
C LEU A 530 -2.07 -27.02 -41.23
N GLY A 531 -3.39 -27.15 -41.03
CA GLY A 531 -4.22 -28.11 -41.76
C GLY A 531 -4.06 -29.57 -41.32
N SER A 532 -3.18 -29.88 -40.36
CA SER A 532 -3.04 -31.21 -39.79
C SER A 532 -4.03 -31.47 -38.64
N PRO A 533 -4.36 -32.73 -38.32
CA PRO A 533 -5.20 -33.06 -37.16
C PRO A 533 -4.45 -32.99 -35.82
N ASP A 534 -3.30 -32.31 -35.75
CA ASP A 534 -2.45 -32.30 -34.56
C ASP A 534 -3.12 -31.72 -33.32
N ALA A 535 -3.87 -30.63 -33.45
CA ALA A 535 -4.59 -30.04 -32.31
C ALA A 535 -5.64 -31.01 -31.73
N ALA A 536 -6.37 -31.72 -32.59
CA ALA A 536 -7.34 -32.73 -32.18
C ALA A 536 -6.65 -33.94 -31.54
N ASN A 537 -5.55 -34.42 -32.12
CA ASN A 537 -4.76 -35.52 -31.58
C ASN A 537 -4.11 -35.18 -30.23
N TYR A 538 -3.62 -33.95 -30.06
CA TYR A 538 -3.08 -33.48 -28.79
C TYR A 538 -4.18 -33.36 -27.73
N THR A 539 -5.36 -32.84 -28.10
CA THR A 539 -6.52 -32.80 -27.19
C THR A 539 -6.91 -34.22 -26.75
N ARG A 540 -6.95 -35.18 -27.68
CA ARG A 540 -7.21 -36.58 -27.38
C ARG A 540 -6.14 -37.20 -26.49
N PHE A 541 -4.86 -36.87 -26.71
CA PHE A 541 -3.77 -37.31 -25.84
C PHE A 541 -3.99 -36.82 -24.40
N LEU A 542 -4.35 -35.55 -24.21
CA LEU A 542 -4.64 -35.01 -22.87
C LEU A 542 -5.86 -35.64 -22.20
N THR A 543 -6.94 -35.90 -22.96
CA THR A 543 -8.18 -36.47 -22.39
C THR A 543 -8.07 -37.96 -22.08
N THR A 544 -7.11 -38.67 -22.68
CA THR A 544 -6.88 -40.11 -22.48
C THR A 544 -5.65 -40.43 -21.65
N MET A 545 -4.85 -39.41 -21.28
CA MET A 545 -3.70 -39.58 -20.41
C MET A 545 -4.16 -40.02 -19.02
N SER A 546 -3.58 -41.12 -18.52
CA SER A 546 -3.88 -41.60 -17.17
C SER A 546 -3.17 -40.76 -16.11
N ALA A 547 -3.66 -40.86 -14.87
CA ALA A 547 -3.01 -40.24 -13.71
C ALA A 547 -1.59 -40.80 -13.49
N GLU A 548 -1.40 -42.11 -13.74
CA GLU A 548 -0.11 -42.77 -13.61
C GLU A 548 0.89 -42.29 -14.66
N LEU A 549 0.46 -42.16 -15.92
CA LEU A 549 1.30 -41.63 -17.00
C LEU A 549 1.68 -40.16 -16.75
N GLN A 550 0.72 -39.33 -16.32
CA GLN A 550 1.01 -37.95 -15.95
C GLN A 550 2.06 -37.88 -14.83
N ALA A 551 1.87 -38.65 -13.75
CA ALA A 551 2.84 -38.69 -12.65
C ALA A 551 4.22 -39.18 -13.12
N ALA A 552 4.29 -40.18 -14.00
CA ALA A 552 5.56 -40.66 -14.55
C ALA A 552 6.29 -39.59 -15.39
N ILE A 553 5.55 -38.78 -16.16
CA ILE A 553 6.10 -37.60 -16.84
C ILE A 553 6.59 -36.57 -15.82
N ASP A 554 5.85 -36.34 -14.73
CA ASP A 554 6.24 -35.36 -13.71
C ASP A 554 7.51 -35.77 -12.96
N ASP A 555 7.67 -37.05 -12.61
CA ASP A 555 8.90 -37.55 -11.99
C ASP A 555 10.10 -37.38 -12.93
N TYR A 556 9.92 -37.68 -14.23
CA TYR A 556 10.94 -37.44 -15.24
C TYR A 556 11.32 -35.96 -15.32
N LEU A 557 10.33 -35.07 -15.42
CA LEU A 557 10.57 -33.63 -15.56
C LEU A 557 11.18 -33.00 -14.30
N THR A 558 10.81 -33.51 -13.12
CA THR A 558 11.39 -33.07 -11.84
C THR A 558 12.88 -33.39 -11.76
N ALA A 559 13.31 -34.55 -12.25
CA ALA A 559 14.73 -34.90 -12.34
C ALA A 559 15.46 -34.21 -13.51
N TRP A 560 14.75 -33.91 -14.60
CA TRP A 560 15.30 -33.26 -15.79
C TRP A 560 15.55 -31.77 -15.58
N LEU A 561 14.62 -31.05 -14.96
CA LEU A 561 14.64 -29.59 -14.84
C LEU A 561 15.95 -29.03 -14.23
N PRO A 562 16.45 -29.49 -13.07
CA PRO A 562 17.66 -28.93 -12.46
C PRO A 562 18.91 -29.05 -13.34
N LYS A 563 19.00 -30.11 -14.16
CA LYS A 563 20.17 -30.43 -15.00
C LYS A 563 20.22 -29.62 -16.29
N HIS A 564 19.09 -29.05 -16.70
CA HIS A 564 18.94 -28.33 -17.96
C HIS A 564 18.73 -26.82 -17.78
N ARG A 565 18.91 -26.29 -16.57
CA ARG A 565 18.87 -24.85 -16.29
C ARG A 565 20.01 -24.11 -16.99
N MET A 566 19.73 -22.87 -17.38
CA MET A 566 20.75 -21.93 -17.84
C MET A 566 20.64 -20.64 -17.05
N ASP A 567 21.79 -20.16 -16.56
CA ASP A 567 21.95 -18.82 -16.02
C ASP A 567 22.78 -17.99 -17.00
N GLY A 568 22.38 -16.74 -17.22
CA GLY A 568 23.11 -15.86 -18.13
C GLY A 568 22.31 -14.65 -18.61
N THR A 569 22.97 -13.84 -19.43
CA THR A 569 22.36 -12.67 -20.07
C THR A 569 21.82 -13.03 -21.45
N PHE A 570 20.55 -12.74 -21.70
CA PHE A 570 19.88 -12.97 -22.98
C PHE A 570 19.46 -11.63 -23.59
N SER A 571 19.61 -11.49 -24.91
CA SER A 571 19.37 -10.21 -25.62
C SER A 571 17.95 -9.67 -25.49
N GLU A 572 16.97 -10.54 -25.27
CA GLU A 572 15.54 -10.20 -25.22
C GLU A 572 15.06 -9.82 -23.81
N VAL A 573 15.70 -10.35 -22.77
CA VAL A 573 15.19 -10.32 -21.38
C VAL A 573 16.25 -9.96 -20.33
N GLY A 574 17.49 -9.69 -20.72
CA GLY A 574 18.57 -9.35 -19.78
C GLY A 574 19.08 -10.55 -18.99
N PHE A 575 19.58 -10.32 -17.78
CA PHE A 575 20.14 -11.37 -16.93
C PHE A 575 19.04 -12.22 -16.28
N VAL A 576 19.11 -13.53 -16.47
CA VAL A 576 18.15 -14.50 -15.95
C VAL A 576 18.87 -15.54 -15.12
N ARG A 577 18.32 -15.82 -13.92
CA ARG A 577 18.82 -16.82 -12.99
C ARG A 577 17.71 -17.78 -12.57
N ALA A 578 17.98 -19.08 -12.63
CA ALA A 578 17.07 -20.11 -12.16
C ALA A 578 17.05 -20.23 -10.63
N PHE A 579 15.92 -20.66 -10.06
CA PHE A 579 15.81 -20.93 -8.63
C PHE A 579 16.25 -22.36 -8.31
N GLU A 580 17.04 -22.55 -7.25
CA GLU A 580 17.64 -23.85 -6.91
C GLU A 580 16.58 -24.93 -6.62
N ASP A 581 15.59 -24.62 -5.78
CA ASP A 581 14.55 -25.57 -5.33
C ASP A 581 13.17 -25.30 -5.96
N GLU A 582 13.12 -24.98 -7.25
CA GLU A 582 11.85 -24.70 -7.93
C GLU A 582 10.98 -25.98 -8.09
N PRO A 583 9.68 -25.96 -7.77
CA PRO A 583 8.79 -27.09 -8.00
C PRO A 583 8.40 -27.20 -9.48
N LEU A 584 8.13 -28.41 -10.00
CA LEU A 584 7.75 -28.61 -11.41
C LEU A 584 6.52 -27.79 -11.81
N VAL A 585 5.46 -27.84 -11.02
CA VAL A 585 4.25 -27.02 -11.19
C VAL A 585 3.91 -26.39 -9.85
N TRP A 586 3.33 -25.20 -9.91
CA TRP A 586 2.86 -24.49 -8.73
C TRP A 586 1.70 -23.60 -9.14
N ALA A 587 0.73 -23.44 -8.24
CA ALA A 587 -0.33 -22.45 -8.33
C ALA A 587 -0.57 -21.85 -6.93
N PRO A 588 -0.91 -20.55 -6.83
CA PRO A 588 -1.24 -19.93 -5.56
C PRO A 588 -2.51 -20.57 -4.99
N PRO A 589 -2.63 -20.65 -3.65
CA PRO A 589 -3.81 -21.20 -3.01
C PRO A 589 -5.06 -20.44 -3.46
N ARG A 590 -6.16 -21.15 -3.69
CA ARG A 590 -7.43 -20.59 -4.13
C ARG A 590 -8.31 -20.30 -2.91
N TRP A 591 -8.82 -19.07 -2.77
CA TRP A 591 -9.82 -18.71 -1.75
C TRP A 591 -11.14 -18.34 -2.41
N ARG A 592 -12.25 -18.85 -1.87
CA ARG A 592 -13.58 -18.64 -2.43
C ARG A 592 -14.25 -17.40 -1.80
N PRO A 593 -14.66 -16.39 -2.58
CA PRO A 593 -15.60 -15.39 -2.09
C PRO A 593 -16.97 -16.04 -1.81
N SER A 594 -17.55 -15.78 -0.64
CA SER A 594 -18.90 -16.28 -0.32
C SER A 594 -19.94 -15.69 -1.27
N ALA A 595 -20.84 -16.52 -1.80
CA ALA A 595 -21.90 -16.13 -2.75
C ALA A 595 -21.38 -15.31 -3.96
N SER A 596 -20.37 -15.85 -4.66
CA SER A 596 -19.72 -15.16 -5.78
C SER A 596 -20.50 -15.29 -7.10
N PRO A 597 -20.60 -14.24 -7.93
CA PRO A 597 -21.16 -14.32 -9.28
C PRO A 597 -20.21 -14.96 -10.31
N LEU A 598 -19.04 -15.42 -9.86
CA LEU A 598 -18.03 -16.09 -10.69
C LEU A 598 -18.49 -17.46 -11.19
N ALA A 599 -17.76 -18.00 -12.16
CA ALA A 599 -18.00 -19.35 -12.65
C ALA A 599 -17.68 -20.40 -11.55
N PRO A 600 -18.22 -21.64 -11.66
CA PRO A 600 -17.90 -22.72 -10.74
C PRO A 600 -16.40 -22.93 -10.53
N GLU A 601 -16.02 -23.29 -9.31
CA GLU A 601 -14.64 -23.62 -8.99
C GLU A 601 -14.18 -24.86 -9.77
N LEU A 602 -12.88 -25.00 -9.99
CA LEU A 602 -12.36 -26.10 -10.80
C LEU A 602 -12.74 -27.48 -10.24
N ASP A 603 -12.81 -27.59 -8.92
CA ASP A 603 -13.20 -28.79 -8.18
C ASP A 603 -14.73 -28.93 -8.00
N ASP A 604 -15.52 -27.95 -8.42
CA ASP A 604 -16.99 -28.03 -8.47
C ASP A 604 -17.46 -28.74 -9.75
N ILE A 605 -17.03 -29.99 -9.90
CA ILE A 605 -17.40 -30.91 -10.96
C ILE A 605 -17.49 -32.32 -10.38
N ASP A 606 -18.46 -33.11 -10.84
CA ASP A 606 -18.56 -34.51 -10.43
C ASP A 606 -17.44 -35.33 -11.09
N PHE A 607 -16.31 -35.45 -10.38
CA PHE A 607 -15.17 -36.25 -10.85
C PHE A 607 -15.51 -37.72 -11.03
N THR A 608 -16.45 -38.26 -10.24
CA THR A 608 -16.85 -39.67 -10.34
C THR A 608 -17.54 -39.89 -11.68
N GLN A 609 -18.57 -39.09 -11.97
CA GLN A 609 -19.29 -39.15 -13.23
C GLN A 609 -18.38 -38.85 -14.42
N LEU A 610 -17.50 -37.84 -14.32
CA LEU A 610 -16.53 -37.51 -15.36
C LEU A 610 -15.62 -38.70 -15.67
N HIS A 611 -15.02 -39.32 -14.65
CA HIS A 611 -14.12 -40.45 -14.84
C HIS A 611 -14.85 -41.68 -15.39
N ASP A 612 -16.09 -41.93 -14.96
CA ASP A 612 -16.88 -43.06 -15.47
C ASP A 612 -17.24 -42.92 -16.95
N ARG A 613 -17.59 -41.70 -17.40
CA ARG A 613 -17.86 -41.42 -18.83
C ARG A 613 -16.61 -41.59 -19.68
N VAL A 614 -15.46 -41.12 -19.20
CA VAL A 614 -14.18 -41.32 -19.90
C VAL A 614 -13.80 -42.80 -19.97
N ARG A 615 -14.00 -43.57 -18.89
CA ARG A 615 -13.81 -45.04 -18.91
C ARG A 615 -14.76 -45.75 -19.87
N ALA A 616 -15.98 -45.24 -20.03
CA ALA A 616 -16.95 -45.74 -20.99
C ALA A 616 -16.61 -45.39 -22.46
N GLY A 617 -15.52 -44.65 -22.70
CA GLY A 617 -15.01 -44.34 -24.03
C GLY A 617 -15.51 -43.01 -24.61
N GLU A 618 -16.16 -42.16 -23.83
CA GLU A 618 -16.51 -40.80 -24.26
C GLU A 618 -15.33 -39.84 -24.03
N TYR A 619 -14.84 -39.24 -25.11
CA TYR A 619 -13.66 -38.38 -25.10
C TYR A 619 -13.93 -36.99 -25.70
N ALA A 620 -15.13 -36.76 -26.25
CA ALA A 620 -15.54 -35.47 -26.76
C ALA A 620 -15.88 -34.54 -25.59
N LEU A 621 -15.07 -33.48 -25.42
CA LEU A 621 -15.24 -32.51 -24.34
C LEU A 621 -16.64 -31.88 -24.33
N THR A 622 -17.28 -31.72 -25.49
CA THR A 622 -18.64 -31.19 -25.60
C THR A 622 -19.69 -32.11 -25.01
N HIS A 623 -19.61 -33.42 -25.26
CA HIS A 623 -20.54 -34.38 -24.69
C HIS A 623 -20.35 -34.51 -23.18
N LEU A 624 -19.10 -34.66 -22.74
CA LEU A 624 -18.76 -34.68 -21.31
C LEU A 624 -19.29 -33.43 -20.59
N ALA A 625 -19.13 -32.26 -21.19
CA ALA A 625 -19.61 -30.98 -20.66
C ALA A 625 -21.14 -30.93 -20.54
N MET A 626 -21.87 -31.42 -21.54
CA MET A 626 -23.34 -31.48 -21.51
C MET A 626 -23.83 -32.41 -20.39
N ASP A 627 -23.23 -33.59 -20.26
CA ASP A 627 -23.60 -34.57 -19.23
C ASP A 627 -23.36 -34.05 -17.81
N LEU A 628 -22.23 -33.36 -17.61
CA LEU A 628 -21.81 -32.81 -16.31
C LEU A 628 -22.44 -31.43 -16.01
N GLN A 629 -23.20 -30.86 -16.94
CA GLN A 629 -23.72 -29.49 -16.86
C GLN A 629 -22.63 -28.46 -16.55
N ARG A 630 -21.50 -28.58 -17.27
CA ARG A 630 -20.33 -27.71 -17.17
C ARG A 630 -19.90 -27.23 -18.55
N SER A 631 -18.91 -26.34 -18.63
CA SER A 631 -18.33 -25.91 -19.89
C SER A 631 -17.26 -26.91 -20.38
N PRO A 632 -17.03 -27.05 -21.71
CA PRO A 632 -15.94 -27.88 -22.23
C PRO A 632 -14.56 -27.48 -21.68
N ARG A 633 -14.39 -26.20 -21.34
CA ARG A 633 -13.19 -25.66 -20.70
C ARG A 633 -12.99 -26.20 -19.29
N HIS A 634 -14.04 -26.20 -18.47
CA HIS A 634 -14.02 -26.76 -17.10
C HIS A 634 -13.67 -28.25 -17.15
N VAL A 635 -14.33 -29.04 -18.01
CA VAL A 635 -14.02 -30.48 -18.19
C VAL A 635 -12.56 -30.68 -18.60
N ARG A 636 -12.06 -29.91 -19.56
CA ARG A 636 -10.68 -30.01 -20.04
C ARG A 636 -9.66 -29.77 -18.92
N TRP A 637 -9.85 -28.70 -18.15
CA TRP A 637 -8.94 -28.37 -17.04
C TRP A 637 -9.08 -29.32 -15.86
N ALA A 638 -10.29 -29.81 -15.56
CA ALA A 638 -10.53 -30.80 -14.53
C ALA A 638 -9.83 -32.13 -14.85
N LEU A 639 -9.90 -32.61 -16.10
CA LEU A 639 -9.17 -33.80 -16.54
C LEU A 639 -7.65 -33.59 -16.51
N ALA A 640 -7.16 -32.40 -16.84
CA ALA A 640 -5.73 -32.10 -16.77
C ALA A 640 -5.20 -32.06 -15.33
N GLU A 641 -6.01 -31.60 -14.37
CA GLU A 641 -5.70 -31.52 -12.94
C GLU A 641 -5.82 -32.89 -12.25
N ARG A 642 -6.88 -33.66 -12.58
CA ARG A 642 -7.15 -34.98 -12.02
C ARG A 642 -7.51 -35.97 -13.13
N PRO A 643 -6.51 -36.51 -13.84
CA PRO A 643 -6.76 -37.48 -14.89
C PRO A 643 -7.35 -38.78 -14.36
N VAL A 644 -7.92 -39.58 -15.26
CA VAL A 644 -8.50 -40.87 -14.90
C VAL A 644 -7.38 -41.84 -14.49
N ARG A 645 -7.56 -42.56 -13.37
CA ARG A 645 -6.64 -43.63 -12.98
C ARG A 645 -6.83 -44.85 -13.88
N SER A 646 -5.72 -45.36 -14.41
CA SER A 646 -5.67 -46.61 -15.17
C SER A 646 -5.75 -47.84 -14.27
N GLY A 647 -5.36 -47.71 -13.00
CA GLY A 647 -5.28 -48.82 -12.05
C GLY A 647 -4.08 -49.76 -12.28
N GLN A 648 -3.19 -49.43 -13.23
CA GLN A 648 -1.97 -50.17 -13.47
C GLN A 648 -0.94 -49.92 -12.36
N PRO A 649 -0.13 -50.93 -11.99
CA PRO A 649 0.96 -50.72 -11.04
C PRO A 649 2.01 -49.79 -11.64
N ARG A 650 2.50 -48.86 -10.83
CA ARG A 650 3.55 -47.92 -11.20
C ARG A 650 4.90 -48.42 -10.67
N THR A 651 5.86 -48.59 -11.57
CA THR A 651 7.24 -48.92 -11.22
C THR A 651 8.05 -47.63 -11.11
N THR A 652 8.72 -47.40 -9.99
CA THR A 652 9.57 -46.21 -9.81
C THR A 652 10.84 -46.33 -10.63
N ILE A 653 11.17 -45.28 -11.39
CA ILE A 653 12.44 -45.14 -12.11
C ILE A 653 13.28 -44.08 -11.40
N ASP A 654 14.54 -44.39 -11.10
CA ASP A 654 15.51 -43.39 -10.64
C ASP A 654 16.01 -42.55 -11.83
N TRP A 655 15.23 -41.51 -12.15
CA TRP A 655 15.56 -40.59 -13.23
C TRP A 655 16.79 -39.74 -12.94
N ASN A 656 17.12 -39.47 -11.67
CA ASN A 656 18.32 -38.73 -11.32
C ASN A 656 19.55 -39.51 -11.78
N SER A 657 19.68 -40.77 -11.37
CA SER A 657 20.80 -41.60 -11.83
C SER A 657 20.82 -41.71 -13.35
N ARG A 658 19.68 -42.00 -14.00
CA ARG A 658 19.64 -42.24 -15.44
C ARG A 658 20.07 -41.02 -16.26
N LEU A 659 19.60 -39.84 -15.88
CA LEU A 659 19.91 -38.60 -16.60
C LEU A 659 21.34 -38.11 -16.35
N ASP A 660 22.01 -38.54 -15.26
CA ASP A 660 23.45 -38.23 -15.04
C ASP A 660 24.36 -39.01 -16.00
N TYR A 661 24.00 -40.25 -16.34
CA TYR A 661 24.75 -41.08 -17.29
C TYR A 661 24.45 -40.77 -18.76
N ALA A 662 23.45 -39.94 -19.04
CA ALA A 662 23.06 -39.56 -20.40
C ALA A 662 23.96 -38.46 -21.01
N GLU A 663 24.91 -37.89 -20.24
CA GLU A 663 26.05 -37.18 -20.83
C GLU A 663 27.17 -38.18 -21.16
N PRO A 664 27.22 -38.66 -22.41
CA PRO A 664 28.52 -38.81 -23.04
C PRO A 664 28.51 -38.26 -24.48
N PHE A 665 29.39 -37.30 -24.72
CA PHE A 665 29.84 -36.77 -26.01
C PHE A 665 28.82 -35.99 -26.84
N TYR A 666 29.06 -34.69 -27.03
CA TYR A 666 29.24 -34.08 -28.36
C TYR A 666 30.05 -32.78 -28.24
N ASN A 667 31.15 -32.74 -29.03
CA ASN A 667 31.88 -31.54 -29.45
C ASN A 667 30.99 -30.56 -30.22
#